data_AF-A0A9P8NTX6-F1
#
_entry.id   AF-A0A9P8NTX6-F1
#
_cell.length_a   1.000
_cell.length_b   1.000
_cell.length_c   1.000
_cell.angle_alpha   90.00
_cell.angle_beta   90.00
_cell.angle_gamma   90.00
#
_symmetry.space_group_name_H-M   'P 1'
#
loop_
_entity.id
_entity.type
_entity.pdbx_description
1 polymer ?
#
loop_
_entity_poly.entity_id
_entity_poly.type
_entity_poly.pdbx_seq_one_letter_code
_entity_poly.pdbx_strand_id
1 'polypeptide(L)'
;MKFSISLVACLSLISAALAADSVYVGNDEYVNFGLVGYGFAPGDSVDKYKDTISFGSSVALQEPSLSVSNGVYSFVTYNLPDRGWNTNGTLNFVPRIHKYGAKFTPLNSSSSQNLVWDYQDTILLKDFNGDFMTGLDCNTTLEQNGYTLPASAFVGNGFGADLDSGKTTTYVCLDPEALRLVEGDINNGFWITDEYGPGLYKFDSNGTLIDFTLPPDAIVPYRNNEQSFNADSPPIYETYDTGDPDSGRANNQGFEGAALSPDGKYLFALLQSAAMQEGGNKKYTSSNARMVKYDVSGSTPTLVGEYVFQLPTYNDPDYSDDKNPRTAAQSEIVYVTDEIFLVLARDSNHGRGQSNTASIYRHADIYSIANATNVAGKYDGEGDKIASKKGNLDSDITPAKYYSFLNYNNETELQKFGLHNGGEDDYTLLNEKWEGITLVPVQCTTDEYFLLTVSDDDFITQNGFMNFGQFPYKDSSGFNLDNQALVFHVKLPGLTHDKVCPSSSAVPSASSSKASSAVPSSSSFKASSAAPSATSSAKSSGTSSSSAKSTTAPTFSTVVSRSSLGYSNSSSTGATTGTGSTDATLTTLPSGASTEVRTTVIDGTTITETCPCSKITGSTSAPGSGSSSTEFAVSTASDIAATLKASVVGLLPLFVALL
;
A
#
# COMPACT_ATOMS: atom_id res chain seq x y z
N MET A 1 11.47 -70.20 10.90
CA MET A 1 10.66 -69.54 9.86
C MET A 1 9.40 -68.97 10.48
N LYS A 2 9.23 -67.64 10.47
CA LYS A 2 7.95 -66.92 10.48
C LYS A 2 8.23 -65.62 9.72
N PHE A 3 7.52 -65.36 8.63
CA PHE A 3 7.59 -64.08 7.93
C PHE A 3 6.43 -63.21 8.40
N SER A 4 6.74 -62.06 9.00
CA SER A 4 5.76 -60.98 9.15
C SER A 4 5.78 -60.15 7.87
N ILE A 5 4.72 -60.24 7.07
CA ILE A 5 4.50 -59.33 5.95
C ILE A 5 3.86 -58.08 6.53
N SER A 6 4.65 -57.01 6.71
CA SER A 6 4.10 -55.68 6.97
C SER A 6 3.47 -55.18 5.67
N LEU A 7 2.14 -55.06 5.65
CA LEU A 7 1.40 -54.51 4.52
C LEU A 7 1.62 -53.00 4.47
N VAL A 8 2.60 -52.56 3.68
CA VAL A 8 2.77 -51.13 3.37
C VAL A 8 1.60 -50.72 2.49
N ALA A 9 0.62 -50.06 3.10
CA ALA A 9 -0.48 -49.43 2.37
C ALA A 9 0.08 -48.21 1.63
N CYS A 10 0.40 -48.37 0.35
CA CYS A 10 0.59 -47.24 -0.56
C CYS A 10 -0.75 -46.53 -0.70
N LEU A 11 -0.98 -45.52 0.15
CA LEU A 11 -2.14 -44.64 0.04
C LEU A 11 -1.90 -43.70 -1.14
N SER A 12 -2.24 -44.16 -2.34
CA SER A 12 -2.20 -43.36 -3.57
C SER A 12 -3.32 -42.31 -3.53
N LEU A 13 -3.09 -41.26 -2.73
CA LEU A 13 -3.82 -40.01 -2.81
C LEU A 13 -3.52 -39.41 -4.18
N ILE A 14 -4.39 -39.70 -5.15
CA ILE A 14 -4.52 -38.90 -6.35
C ILE A 14 -5.16 -37.59 -5.89
N SER A 15 -4.34 -36.69 -5.36
CA SER A 15 -4.68 -35.27 -5.34
C SER A 15 -4.92 -34.88 -6.79
N ALA A 16 -6.14 -34.47 -7.11
CA ALA A 16 -6.37 -33.73 -8.33
C ALA A 16 -5.62 -32.41 -8.17
N ALA A 17 -4.40 -32.35 -8.72
CA ALA A 17 -3.73 -31.08 -8.92
C ALA A 17 -4.64 -30.28 -9.85
N LEU A 18 -5.25 -29.21 -9.31
CA LEU A 18 -5.75 -28.12 -10.13
C LEU A 18 -4.57 -27.70 -11.02
N ALA A 19 -4.81 -27.59 -12.33
CA ALA A 19 -3.77 -27.14 -13.24
C ALA A 19 -3.35 -25.73 -12.82
N ALA A 20 -2.05 -25.52 -12.65
CA ALA A 20 -1.52 -24.17 -12.46
C ALA A 20 -1.82 -23.36 -13.73
N ASP A 21 -2.33 -22.15 -13.59
CA ASP A 21 -2.55 -21.26 -14.73
C ASP A 21 -1.17 -20.83 -15.26
N SER A 22 -0.92 -21.01 -16.55
CA SER A 22 0.35 -20.60 -17.17
C SER A 22 0.18 -19.83 -18.46
N VAL A 23 1.12 -18.92 -18.73
CA VAL A 23 1.15 -18.08 -19.91
C VAL A 23 2.57 -17.99 -20.49
N TYR A 24 2.65 -18.04 -21.82
CA TYR A 24 3.93 -17.98 -22.53
C TYR A 24 4.21 -16.56 -23.02
N VAL A 25 5.32 -15.99 -22.57
CA VAL A 25 5.85 -14.71 -23.04
C VAL A 25 7.10 -15.01 -23.86
N GLY A 26 7.01 -14.88 -25.18
CA GLY A 26 8.06 -15.36 -26.07
C GLY A 26 8.14 -16.89 -26.05
N ASN A 27 9.22 -17.43 -25.48
CA ASN A 27 9.39 -18.89 -25.27
C ASN A 27 9.25 -19.30 -23.80
N ASP A 28 9.14 -18.33 -22.88
CA ASP A 28 9.27 -18.56 -21.45
C ASP A 28 7.90 -18.71 -20.78
N GLU A 29 7.78 -19.72 -19.92
CA GLU A 29 6.52 -20.08 -19.25
C GLU A 29 6.45 -19.50 -17.84
N TYR A 30 5.57 -18.52 -17.68
CA TYR A 30 5.16 -17.91 -16.42
C TYR A 30 4.02 -18.74 -15.83
N VAL A 31 4.09 -19.05 -14.54
CA VAL A 31 3.16 -19.99 -13.89
C VAL A 31 2.62 -19.41 -12.59
N ASN A 32 1.31 -19.46 -12.41
CA ASN A 32 0.60 -19.19 -11.16
C ASN A 32 0.24 -20.54 -10.52
N PHE A 33 0.96 -20.92 -9.46
CA PHE A 33 0.69 -22.15 -8.70
C PHE A 33 -0.47 -21.98 -7.70
N GLY A 34 -1.02 -20.77 -7.59
CA GLY A 34 -2.17 -20.44 -6.75
C GLY A 34 -1.83 -19.77 -5.43
N LEU A 35 -2.88 -19.49 -4.66
CA LEU A 35 -2.83 -18.88 -3.34
C LEU A 35 -2.28 -19.88 -2.31
N VAL A 36 -1.24 -19.45 -1.58
CA VAL A 36 -0.51 -20.22 -0.56
C VAL A 36 -0.44 -19.52 0.80
N GLY A 37 -1.00 -18.32 0.92
CA GLY A 37 -1.12 -17.65 2.20
C GLY A 37 -2.13 -16.51 2.28
N TYR A 38 -2.64 -16.31 3.50
CA TYR A 38 -3.43 -15.16 3.91
C TYR A 38 -2.95 -14.65 5.27
N GLY A 39 -3.02 -13.33 5.45
CA GLY A 39 -2.75 -12.63 6.70
C GLY A 39 -3.49 -11.29 6.74
N PHE A 40 -3.67 -10.73 7.94
CA PHE A 40 -4.10 -9.34 8.09
C PHE A 40 -3.53 -8.71 9.38
N ALA A 41 -3.64 -7.40 9.49
CA ALA A 41 -3.53 -6.65 10.75
C ALA A 41 -4.83 -5.82 11.00
N PRO A 42 -5.23 -5.54 12.25
CA PRO A 42 -6.45 -4.78 12.52
C PRO A 42 -6.37 -3.34 11.99
N GLY A 43 -7.42 -2.83 11.34
CA GLY A 43 -7.49 -1.45 10.82
C GLY A 43 -7.64 -0.34 11.88
N ASP A 44 -7.76 -0.68 13.17
CA ASP A 44 -7.59 0.28 14.28
C ASP A 44 -6.20 0.19 14.96
N SER A 45 -5.25 -0.51 14.34
CA SER A 45 -3.85 -0.47 14.73
C SER A 45 -3.29 0.95 14.64
N VAL A 46 -2.52 1.37 15.65
CA VAL A 46 -1.85 2.67 15.66
C VAL A 46 -0.34 2.54 15.78
N ASP A 47 0.38 3.44 15.12
CA ASP A 47 1.84 3.45 15.07
C ASP A 47 2.50 3.93 16.39
N LYS A 48 3.82 4.14 16.37
CA LYS A 48 4.56 4.68 17.53
C LYS A 48 4.19 6.15 17.85
N TYR A 49 3.69 6.90 16.87
CA TYR A 49 3.24 8.29 16.99
C TYR A 49 1.76 8.41 17.40
N LYS A 50 1.01 7.30 17.36
CA LYS A 50 -0.40 7.14 17.71
C LYS A 50 -1.40 7.57 16.64
N ASP A 51 -0.97 7.62 15.39
CA ASP A 51 -1.89 7.68 14.24
C ASP A 51 -2.24 6.25 13.79
N THR A 52 -3.42 6.08 13.18
CA THR A 52 -3.85 4.81 12.55
C THR A 52 -2.87 4.38 11.46
N ILE A 53 -2.78 3.07 11.21
CA ILE A 53 -1.96 2.47 10.16
C ILE A 53 -2.86 1.91 9.06
N SER A 54 -2.53 2.20 7.80
CA SER A 54 -2.82 1.33 6.67
C SER A 54 -1.54 0.65 6.16
N PHE A 55 -1.66 -0.53 5.55
CA PHE A 55 -0.58 -1.17 4.77
C PHE A 55 -0.33 -0.42 3.48
N GLY A 56 -1.41 0.02 2.82
CA GLY A 56 -1.32 1.07 1.82
C GLY A 56 -1.11 0.65 0.37
N SER A 57 -1.00 1.69 -0.45
CA SER A 57 -0.64 1.71 -1.87
C SER A 57 0.57 0.84 -2.25
N SER A 58 1.59 0.70 -1.39
CA SER A 58 2.78 -0.11 -1.71
C SER A 58 3.38 -0.88 -0.55
N VAL A 59 3.90 -2.08 -0.84
CA VAL A 59 4.76 -2.86 0.06
C VAL A 59 6.09 -3.18 -0.62
N ALA A 60 7.20 -3.11 0.13
CA ALA A 60 8.54 -3.43 -0.35
C ALA A 60 9.27 -4.38 0.62
N LEU A 61 9.90 -5.44 0.08
CA LEU A 61 10.72 -6.38 0.83
C LEU A 61 12.09 -5.77 1.20
N GLN A 62 12.46 -5.82 2.48
CA GLN A 62 13.84 -5.63 2.94
C GLN A 62 14.64 -6.91 2.64
N GLU A 63 15.27 -7.02 1.47
CA GLU A 63 15.89 -8.27 0.99
C GLU A 63 16.91 -8.90 1.95
N PRO A 64 17.82 -8.14 2.62
CA PRO A 64 18.79 -8.70 3.55
C PRO A 64 18.18 -9.31 4.82
N SER A 65 16.89 -9.06 5.10
CA SER A 65 16.18 -9.62 6.25
C SER A 65 15.64 -11.04 6.01
N LEU A 66 15.54 -11.47 4.74
CA LEU A 66 14.89 -12.72 4.38
C LEU A 66 15.67 -13.94 4.89
N SER A 67 15.03 -14.67 5.79
CA SER A 67 15.52 -15.91 6.38
C SER A 67 14.46 -17.01 6.27
N VAL A 68 14.89 -18.26 6.13
CA VAL A 68 14.00 -19.42 6.05
C VAL A 68 14.51 -20.52 6.97
N SER A 69 13.63 -21.05 7.82
CA SER A 69 13.95 -22.07 8.82
C SER A 69 12.80 -23.06 8.97
N ASN A 70 13.06 -24.34 8.71
CA ASN A 70 12.06 -25.43 8.74
C ASN A 70 10.79 -25.15 7.88
N GLY A 71 10.94 -24.44 6.76
CA GLY A 71 9.83 -24.03 5.89
C GLY A 71 9.09 -22.76 6.33
N VAL A 72 9.42 -22.19 7.49
CA VAL A 72 8.92 -20.88 7.93
C VAL A 72 9.82 -19.80 7.35
N TYR A 73 9.23 -18.88 6.59
CA TYR A 73 9.84 -17.67 6.08
C TYR A 73 9.73 -16.57 7.13
N SER A 74 10.79 -15.78 7.30
CA SER A 74 10.81 -14.64 8.22
C SER A 74 11.60 -13.50 7.58
N PHE A 75 10.93 -12.37 7.39
CA PHE A 75 11.44 -11.21 6.66
C PHE A 75 10.86 -9.92 7.26
N VAL A 76 11.33 -8.78 6.76
CA VAL A 76 10.85 -7.43 7.06
C VAL A 76 10.32 -6.81 5.78
N THR A 77 9.25 -6.03 5.90
CA THR A 77 8.71 -5.19 4.84
C THR A 77 8.63 -3.74 5.30
N TYR A 78 8.64 -2.84 4.32
CA TYR A 78 8.23 -1.45 4.48
C TYR A 78 6.95 -1.25 3.68
N ASN A 79 5.94 -0.68 4.32
CA ASN A 79 4.58 -0.53 3.81
C ASN A 79 4.27 0.97 3.76
N LEU A 80 3.68 1.43 2.66
CA LEU A 80 3.48 2.83 2.31
C LEU A 80 1.98 3.07 2.10
N PRO A 81 1.28 3.69 3.07
CA PRO A 81 -0.05 4.26 2.88
C PRO A 81 -0.02 5.58 2.12
N ASP A 82 -1.18 5.93 1.56
CA ASP A 82 -1.48 7.19 0.87
C ASP A 82 -1.36 8.45 1.77
N ARG A 83 -1.86 9.58 1.28
CA ARG A 83 -2.09 10.84 2.04
C ARG A 83 -2.76 10.72 3.42
N GLY A 84 -3.30 9.58 3.83
CA GLY A 84 -4.02 9.39 5.08
C GLY A 84 -5.53 9.60 4.94
N TRP A 85 -6.31 9.11 5.93
CA TRP A 85 -7.78 9.15 5.98
C TRP A 85 -8.41 10.38 5.30
N ASN A 86 -9.02 10.15 4.13
CA ASN A 86 -9.47 11.18 3.19
C ASN A 86 -10.93 11.01 2.73
N THR A 87 -11.65 9.98 3.21
CA THR A 87 -13.03 9.63 2.79
C THR A 87 -14.06 10.75 3.00
N ASN A 88 -13.73 11.75 3.82
CA ASN A 88 -14.53 12.95 4.08
C ASN A 88 -13.81 14.27 3.73
N GLY A 89 -12.70 14.20 2.98
CA GLY A 89 -11.80 15.33 2.69
C GLY A 89 -10.44 15.15 3.37
N THR A 90 -9.41 15.78 2.82
CA THR A 90 -8.00 15.55 3.23
C THR A 90 -7.65 16.17 4.59
N LEU A 91 -6.56 15.68 5.20
CA LEU A 91 -6.02 16.14 6.48
C LEU A 91 -4.51 16.38 6.40
N ASN A 92 -3.96 17.16 7.34
CA ASN A 92 -2.52 17.37 7.48
C ASN A 92 -1.79 16.17 8.13
N PHE A 93 -2.12 14.97 7.66
CA PHE A 93 -1.36 13.75 7.94
C PHE A 93 0.09 13.93 7.45
N VAL A 94 1.05 13.47 8.24
CA VAL A 94 2.45 13.39 7.79
C VAL A 94 2.64 12.06 7.04
N PRO A 95 2.99 12.08 5.74
CA PRO A 95 3.29 10.87 4.96
C PRO A 95 4.42 10.05 5.61
N ARG A 96 4.33 8.72 5.53
CA ARG A 96 5.17 7.83 6.34
C ARG A 96 5.28 6.43 5.73
N ILE A 97 6.29 5.68 6.16
CA ILE A 97 6.41 4.25 5.87
C ILE A 97 6.47 3.41 7.15
N HIS A 98 5.70 2.34 7.19
CA HIS A 98 5.54 1.43 8.32
C HIS A 98 6.38 0.17 8.14
N LYS A 99 7.27 -0.09 9.11
CA LYS A 99 8.14 -1.25 9.15
C LYS A 99 7.42 -2.40 9.85
N TYR A 100 7.22 -3.50 9.14
CA TYR A 100 6.65 -4.73 9.67
C TYR A 100 7.64 -5.89 9.59
N GLY A 101 7.79 -6.63 10.69
CA GLY A 101 8.23 -8.01 10.65
C GLY A 101 7.10 -8.90 10.11
N ALA A 102 7.45 -9.90 9.31
CA ALA A 102 6.52 -10.86 8.76
C ALA A 102 7.02 -12.29 9.02
N LYS A 103 6.11 -13.17 9.42
CA LYS A 103 6.33 -14.62 9.51
C LYS A 103 5.32 -15.33 8.65
N PHE A 104 5.81 -16.08 7.67
CA PHE A 104 4.98 -16.76 6.68
C PHE A 104 5.30 -18.25 6.65
N THR A 105 4.26 -19.09 6.68
CA THR A 105 4.39 -20.54 6.46
C THR A 105 3.51 -20.93 5.28
N PRO A 106 4.07 -21.21 4.09
CA PRO A 106 3.28 -21.59 2.91
C PRO A 106 2.42 -22.83 3.19
N LEU A 107 1.12 -22.76 2.83
CA LEU A 107 0.16 -23.86 2.98
C LEU A 107 -0.76 -23.91 1.76
N ASN A 108 -1.20 -25.09 1.35
CA ASN A 108 -2.16 -25.24 0.24
C ASN A 108 -3.60 -24.82 0.63
N SER A 109 -3.86 -24.65 1.93
CA SER A 109 -5.15 -24.24 2.51
C SER A 109 -4.99 -24.02 4.02
N SER A 110 -5.73 -23.08 4.62
CA SER A 110 -5.71 -22.84 6.07
C SER A 110 -7.01 -22.18 6.54
N SER A 111 -7.54 -22.59 7.70
CA SER A 111 -8.70 -21.92 8.34
C SER A 111 -8.29 -20.81 9.31
N SER A 112 -7.07 -20.30 9.17
CA SER A 112 -6.48 -19.23 9.99
C SER A 112 -5.32 -18.60 9.24
N GLN A 113 -4.93 -17.38 9.62
CA GLN A 113 -3.73 -16.72 9.10
C GLN A 113 -2.50 -17.64 9.14
N ASN A 114 -1.77 -17.69 8.04
CA ASN A 114 -0.44 -18.32 7.94
C ASN A 114 0.66 -17.32 7.51
N LEU A 115 0.26 -16.10 7.13
CA LEU A 115 1.07 -14.88 7.18
C LEU A 115 0.69 -14.09 8.44
N VAL A 116 1.67 -13.83 9.31
CA VAL A 116 1.51 -13.09 10.56
C VAL A 116 2.41 -11.86 10.55
N TRP A 117 1.82 -10.70 10.84
CA TRP A 117 2.45 -9.39 10.85
C TRP A 117 2.81 -8.94 12.27
N ASP A 118 3.93 -8.21 12.39
CA ASP A 118 4.52 -7.69 13.62
C ASP A 118 4.94 -6.24 13.36
N TYR A 119 4.18 -5.25 13.84
CA TYR A 119 4.55 -3.83 13.68
C TYR A 119 5.81 -3.52 14.50
N GLN A 120 6.83 -2.91 13.86
CA GLN A 120 8.12 -2.65 14.50
C GLN A 120 8.45 -1.16 14.61
N ASP A 121 8.25 -0.38 13.55
CA ASP A 121 8.69 1.01 13.51
C ASP A 121 7.96 1.83 12.42
N THR A 122 8.12 3.16 12.45
CA THR A 122 7.62 4.08 11.42
C THR A 122 8.65 5.15 11.09
N ILE A 123 8.85 5.45 9.81
CA ILE A 123 9.68 6.57 9.33
C ILE A 123 8.74 7.63 8.76
N LEU A 124 8.84 8.87 9.27
CA LEU A 124 8.07 10.02 8.77
C LEU A 124 8.86 10.74 7.66
N LEU A 125 8.16 11.07 6.57
CA LEU A 125 8.72 11.74 5.40
C LEU A 125 8.84 13.26 5.61
N LYS A 126 9.91 13.83 5.06
CA LYS A 126 10.35 15.22 5.24
C LYS A 126 10.93 15.77 3.96
N ASP A 127 10.84 17.08 3.80
CA ASP A 127 11.40 17.83 2.68
C ASP A 127 12.93 18.00 2.75
N PHE A 128 13.52 18.78 1.83
CA PHE A 128 14.97 19.01 1.78
C PHE A 128 15.50 19.80 2.99
N ASN A 129 14.65 20.55 3.70
CA ASN A 129 15.02 21.30 4.90
C ASN A 129 14.88 20.44 6.18
N GLY A 130 14.18 19.31 6.09
CA GLY A 130 13.86 18.44 7.22
C GLY A 130 12.55 18.79 7.92
N ASP A 131 11.72 19.65 7.33
CA ASP A 131 10.34 19.89 7.79
C ASP A 131 9.42 18.75 7.30
N PHE A 132 8.35 18.45 8.04
CA PHE A 132 7.45 17.36 7.69
C PHE A 132 6.63 17.66 6.41
N MET A 133 6.43 16.63 5.60
CA MET A 133 5.50 16.66 4.46
C MET A 133 4.03 16.57 4.92
N THR A 134 3.09 16.82 4.01
CA THR A 134 1.64 16.77 4.27
C THR A 134 0.87 15.95 3.23
N GLY A 135 -0.20 15.26 3.63
CA GLY A 135 -1.15 14.61 2.72
C GLY A 135 -2.20 15.56 2.11
N LEU A 136 -2.24 16.83 2.54
CA LEU A 136 -3.16 17.82 1.97
C LEU A 136 -2.89 18.08 0.49
N ASP A 137 -3.96 18.25 -0.29
CA ASP A 137 -3.93 18.50 -1.74
C ASP A 137 -3.07 19.73 -2.10
N CYS A 138 -2.32 19.58 -3.20
CA CYS A 138 -1.29 20.48 -3.68
C CYS A 138 -1.86 21.73 -4.37
N ASN A 139 -2.31 22.71 -3.56
CA ASN A 139 -2.86 23.98 -4.05
C ASN A 139 -1.81 25.03 -4.44
N THR A 140 -0.50 24.77 -4.30
CA THR A 140 0.60 25.68 -4.64
C THR A 140 1.89 24.92 -4.99
N THR A 141 3.00 25.63 -5.18
CA THR A 141 4.36 25.07 -5.22
C THR A 141 5.26 25.68 -4.13
N LEU A 142 6.41 25.04 -3.88
CA LEU A 142 7.43 25.51 -2.94
C LEU A 142 8.84 25.28 -3.51
N GLU A 143 9.63 26.36 -3.55
CA GLU A 143 11.01 26.34 -4.05
C GLU A 143 11.98 25.81 -2.98
N GLN A 144 12.60 24.66 -3.21
CA GLN A 144 13.59 24.06 -2.32
C GLN A 144 14.76 23.45 -3.07
N ASN A 145 15.99 23.67 -2.60
CA ASN A 145 17.22 23.05 -3.13
C ASN A 145 17.47 23.20 -4.66
N GLY A 146 16.74 24.09 -5.33
CA GLY A 146 16.77 24.28 -6.79
C GLY A 146 15.62 23.61 -7.56
N TYR A 147 14.65 23.01 -6.86
CA TYR A 147 13.46 22.36 -7.41
C TYR A 147 12.17 23.11 -7.03
N THR A 148 11.24 23.19 -7.98
CA THR A 148 9.85 23.58 -7.74
C THR A 148 9.06 22.34 -7.31
N LEU A 149 8.82 22.18 -6.01
CA LEU A 149 8.06 21.04 -5.47
C LEU A 149 6.55 21.34 -5.46
N PRO A 150 5.68 20.32 -5.61
CA PRO A 150 4.28 20.42 -5.18
C PRO A 150 4.20 20.83 -3.71
N ALA A 151 3.30 21.74 -3.36
CA ALA A 151 3.07 22.12 -1.97
C ALA A 151 1.60 22.43 -1.66
N SER A 152 1.22 22.27 -0.39
CA SER A 152 -0.09 22.70 0.12
C SER A 152 0.10 23.89 1.07
N ALA A 153 -0.62 24.97 0.81
CA ALA A 153 -0.70 26.16 1.64
C ALA A 153 -2.08 26.23 2.31
N PHE A 154 -2.11 26.12 3.64
CA PHE A 154 -3.33 26.02 4.44
C PHE A 154 -3.25 26.92 5.68
N VAL A 155 -4.38 27.16 6.34
CA VAL A 155 -4.46 28.01 7.56
C VAL A 155 -4.67 27.14 8.81
N GLY A 156 -4.14 27.58 9.94
CA GLY A 156 -4.25 26.85 11.21
C GLY A 156 -3.34 25.63 11.27
N ASN A 157 -3.85 24.51 11.79
CA ASN A 157 -3.08 23.28 11.97
C ASN A 157 -3.36 22.18 10.93
N GLY A 158 -4.32 22.37 10.02
CA GLY A 158 -4.75 21.35 9.05
C GLY A 158 -5.53 20.16 9.65
N PHE A 159 -6.00 20.32 10.89
CA PHE A 159 -6.93 19.43 11.62
C PHE A 159 -8.07 20.26 12.26
N GLY A 160 -8.50 21.32 11.56
CA GLY A 160 -9.69 22.11 11.91
C GLY A 160 -9.52 23.12 13.06
N ALA A 161 -8.32 23.25 13.64
CA ALA A 161 -8.03 24.26 14.65
C ALA A 161 -7.23 25.43 14.07
N ASP A 162 -7.31 26.58 14.74
CA ASP A 162 -6.59 27.82 14.42
C ASP A 162 -6.87 28.40 13.01
N LEU A 163 -8.03 28.07 12.41
CA LEU A 163 -8.44 28.56 11.08
C LEU A 163 -8.54 30.11 11.02
N ASP A 164 -8.91 30.77 12.11
CA ASP A 164 -8.94 32.24 12.23
C ASP A 164 -7.55 32.88 12.51
N SER A 165 -6.47 32.10 12.56
CA SER A 165 -5.14 32.60 12.96
C SER A 165 -4.53 33.64 12.03
N GLY A 166 -5.02 33.74 10.78
CA GLY A 166 -4.45 34.60 9.74
C GLY A 166 -3.01 34.21 9.33
N LYS A 167 -2.52 33.04 9.75
CA LYS A 167 -1.19 32.52 9.44
C LYS A 167 -1.32 31.31 8.52
N THR A 168 -0.95 31.51 7.25
CA THR A 168 -0.71 30.40 6.32
C THR A 168 0.53 29.61 6.75
N THR A 169 0.44 28.29 6.66
CA THR A 169 1.57 27.35 6.70
C THR A 169 1.68 26.70 5.32
N THR A 170 2.88 26.44 4.84
CA THR A 170 3.12 25.79 3.55
C THR A 170 4.10 24.63 3.77
N TYR A 171 3.71 23.43 3.35
CA TYR A 171 4.55 22.24 3.37
C TYR A 171 4.54 21.57 2.00
N VAL A 172 5.59 20.81 1.69
CA VAL A 172 5.61 19.92 0.54
C VAL A 172 4.49 18.88 0.73
N CYS A 173 3.57 18.83 -0.23
CA CYS A 173 2.50 17.84 -0.26
C CYS A 173 3.01 16.57 -0.97
N LEU A 174 2.43 15.43 -0.61
CA LEU A 174 2.75 14.14 -1.22
C LEU A 174 1.58 13.19 -1.02
N ASP A 175 1.21 12.48 -2.08
CA ASP A 175 0.24 11.40 -2.06
C ASP A 175 0.95 10.11 -2.51
N PRO A 176 1.63 9.41 -1.58
CA PRO A 176 2.71 8.52 -1.97
C PRO A 176 2.23 7.11 -2.28
N GLU A 177 2.35 6.70 -3.54
CA GLU A 177 1.75 5.44 -4.00
C GLU A 177 2.75 4.27 -4.03
N ALA A 178 3.82 4.32 -4.85
CA ALA A 178 4.83 3.25 -4.88
C ALA A 178 6.03 3.50 -3.95
N LEU A 179 6.62 2.42 -3.39
CA LEU A 179 7.84 2.45 -2.58
C LEU A 179 8.92 1.51 -3.14
N ARG A 180 10.11 2.00 -3.49
CA ARG A 180 11.23 1.15 -3.96
C ARG A 180 12.53 1.40 -3.20
N LEU A 181 12.95 0.41 -2.40
CA LEU A 181 14.20 0.42 -1.64
C LEU A 181 15.42 0.27 -2.56
N VAL A 182 16.46 1.08 -2.36
CA VAL A 182 17.68 1.02 -3.19
C VAL A 182 18.48 -0.24 -2.87
N GLU A 183 18.74 -1.08 -3.87
CA GLU A 183 19.35 -2.42 -3.72
C GLU A 183 18.60 -3.33 -2.72
N GLY A 184 17.29 -3.11 -2.52
CA GLY A 184 16.47 -3.91 -1.60
C GLY A 184 16.71 -3.63 -0.11
N ASP A 185 17.42 -2.55 0.24
CA ASP A 185 17.75 -2.19 1.63
C ASP A 185 17.41 -0.73 1.95
N ILE A 186 16.54 -0.51 2.96
CA ILE A 186 16.18 0.81 3.49
C ILE A 186 17.38 1.68 3.88
N ASN A 187 18.51 1.07 4.28
CA ASN A 187 19.72 1.77 4.70
C ASN A 187 20.42 2.50 3.54
N ASN A 188 20.12 2.13 2.29
CA ASN A 188 20.59 2.80 1.08
C ASN A 188 19.70 3.97 0.64
N GLY A 189 18.59 4.21 1.34
CA GLY A 189 17.52 5.12 0.90
C GLY A 189 16.50 4.43 -0.02
N PHE A 190 15.52 5.20 -0.47
CA PHE A 190 14.37 4.69 -1.23
C PHE A 190 13.79 5.74 -2.17
N TRP A 191 13.07 5.27 -3.20
CA TRP A 191 12.26 6.08 -4.10
C TRP A 191 10.79 5.95 -3.76
N ILE A 192 10.03 7.02 -3.95
CA ILE A 192 8.57 7.08 -3.89
C ILE A 192 8.02 7.79 -5.13
N THR A 193 6.85 7.39 -5.59
CA THR A 193 6.03 8.11 -6.58
C THR A 193 4.76 8.68 -5.97
N ASP A 194 4.10 9.59 -6.69
CA ASP A 194 3.15 10.55 -6.13
C ASP A 194 1.90 10.69 -7.02
N GLU A 195 0.71 10.64 -6.45
CA GLU A 195 -0.55 10.85 -7.18
C GLU A 195 -0.74 12.33 -7.57
N TYR A 196 -0.28 13.26 -6.71
CA TYR A 196 -0.44 14.69 -6.93
C TYR A 196 0.54 15.24 -7.97
N GLY A 197 1.86 15.05 -7.76
CA GLY A 197 2.93 15.68 -8.52
C GLY A 197 3.25 15.09 -9.90
N PRO A 198 2.60 13.99 -10.30
CA PRO A 198 3.28 12.73 -10.71
C PRO A 198 4.81 12.72 -10.55
N GLY A 199 5.32 13.01 -9.35
CA GLY A 199 6.75 13.17 -9.10
C GLY A 199 7.50 11.86 -8.81
N LEU A 200 8.82 11.87 -9.02
CA LEU A 200 9.76 10.86 -8.52
C LEU A 200 10.55 11.48 -7.37
N TYR A 201 10.39 10.96 -6.15
CA TYR A 201 11.01 11.50 -4.93
C TYR A 201 12.02 10.51 -4.37
N LYS A 202 13.24 10.95 -4.06
CA LYS A 202 14.28 10.12 -3.44
C LYS A 202 14.51 10.53 -2.01
N PHE A 203 14.41 9.58 -1.09
CA PHE A 203 14.60 9.79 0.34
C PHE A 203 15.86 9.10 0.86
N ASP A 204 16.49 9.70 1.87
CA ASP A 204 17.50 9.02 2.68
C ASP A 204 16.87 7.97 3.62
N SER A 205 17.69 7.14 4.26
CA SER A 205 17.22 6.09 5.17
C SER A 205 16.46 6.61 6.41
N ASN A 206 16.38 7.93 6.62
CA ASN A 206 15.69 8.59 7.72
C ASN A 206 14.39 9.29 7.26
N GLY A 207 14.00 9.14 6.00
CA GLY A 207 12.82 9.77 5.40
C GLY A 207 13.00 11.25 5.07
N THR A 208 14.21 11.68 4.71
CA THR A 208 14.51 13.07 4.31
C THR A 208 14.71 13.14 2.81
N LEU A 209 14.02 14.06 2.11
CA LEU A 209 14.13 14.23 0.67
C LEU A 209 15.56 14.64 0.26
N ILE A 210 16.14 13.95 -0.71
CA ILE A 210 17.52 14.16 -1.21
C ILE A 210 17.62 14.29 -2.73
N ASP A 211 16.58 13.92 -3.49
CA ASP A 211 16.47 14.20 -4.93
C ASP A 211 14.98 14.23 -5.35
N PHE A 212 14.67 14.92 -6.43
CA PHE A 212 13.33 15.04 -7.00
C PHE A 212 13.39 15.14 -8.52
N THR A 213 12.40 14.58 -9.23
CA THR A 213 12.29 14.67 -10.68
C THR A 213 10.84 14.64 -11.12
N LEU A 214 10.46 15.56 -12.02
CA LEU A 214 9.18 15.55 -12.72
C LEU A 214 9.27 14.72 -14.02
N PRO A 215 8.12 14.19 -14.49
CA PRO A 215 7.98 13.54 -15.79
C PRO A 215 7.98 14.60 -16.90
N PRO A 216 7.91 14.19 -18.19
CA PRO A 216 7.61 15.12 -19.28
C PRO A 216 6.35 15.97 -19.02
N ASP A 217 6.34 17.20 -19.52
CA ASP A 217 5.22 18.16 -19.40
C ASP A 217 3.90 17.60 -19.96
N ALA A 218 3.94 16.61 -20.86
CA ALA A 218 2.75 15.88 -21.32
C ALA A 218 2.02 15.09 -20.21
N ILE A 219 2.70 14.80 -19.08
CA ILE A 219 2.18 14.08 -17.91
C ILE A 219 1.91 15.04 -16.74
N VAL A 220 2.70 16.10 -16.59
CA VAL A 220 2.49 17.14 -15.56
C VAL A 220 1.11 17.79 -15.75
N PRO A 221 0.31 18.00 -14.69
CA PRO A 221 -1.05 18.57 -14.81
C PRO A 221 -1.04 20.09 -15.00
N TYR A 222 -1.82 20.58 -15.97
CA TYR A 222 -1.98 22.03 -16.25
C TYR A 222 -3.45 22.46 -16.22
N ARG A 223 -3.70 23.68 -15.73
CA ARG A 223 -4.98 24.39 -15.80
C ARG A 223 -4.74 25.80 -16.33
N ASN A 224 -5.47 26.22 -17.36
CA ASN A 224 -5.34 27.55 -17.98
C ASN A 224 -3.91 27.87 -18.51
N ASN A 225 -3.14 26.85 -18.92
CA ASN A 225 -1.71 26.92 -19.27
C ASN A 225 -0.78 27.29 -18.10
N GLU A 226 -1.21 27.06 -16.85
CA GLU A 226 -0.37 27.13 -15.64
C GLU A 226 -0.30 25.76 -14.97
N GLN A 227 0.89 25.39 -14.48
CA GLN A 227 1.16 24.11 -13.81
C GLN A 227 0.35 24.02 -12.51
N SER A 228 -0.44 22.96 -12.35
CA SER A 228 -1.45 22.85 -11.30
C SER A 228 -1.54 21.44 -10.74
N PHE A 229 -0.73 21.15 -9.71
CA PHE A 229 -0.70 19.87 -9.00
C PHE A 229 -1.97 19.57 -8.17
N ASN A 230 -2.97 20.44 -8.17
CA ASN A 230 -4.20 20.21 -7.44
C ASN A 230 -4.95 18.99 -8.02
N ALA A 231 -5.43 18.10 -7.15
CA ALA A 231 -6.18 16.90 -7.47
C ALA A 231 -7.69 17.03 -7.22
N ASP A 232 -8.16 18.20 -6.79
CA ASP A 232 -9.55 18.49 -6.42
C ASP A 232 -10.03 17.71 -5.19
N SER A 233 -9.12 17.54 -4.23
CA SER A 233 -9.26 16.74 -3.00
C SER A 233 -9.22 17.64 -1.74
N PRO A 234 -10.24 18.51 -1.54
CA PRO A 234 -10.22 19.56 -0.53
C PRO A 234 -10.01 19.04 0.90
N PRO A 235 -9.36 19.83 1.78
CA PRO A 235 -9.32 19.54 3.21
C PRO A 235 -10.73 19.42 3.79
N ILE A 236 -10.97 18.53 4.75
CA ILE A 236 -12.29 18.27 5.39
C ILE A 236 -12.96 19.51 6.04
N TYR A 237 -12.24 20.63 6.19
CA TYR A 237 -12.74 21.91 6.73
C TYR A 237 -12.96 22.99 5.67
N GLU A 238 -12.61 22.71 4.41
CA GLU A 238 -12.72 23.61 3.27
C GLU A 238 -13.64 23.00 2.22
N THR A 239 -13.95 23.75 1.16
CA THR A 239 -14.71 23.23 0.01
C THR A 239 -14.34 24.05 -1.21
N TYR A 240 -13.86 23.37 -2.25
CA TYR A 240 -13.61 23.95 -3.56
C TYR A 240 -13.95 22.93 -4.66
N ASP A 241 -13.95 23.44 -5.89
CA ASP A 241 -14.05 22.71 -7.16
C ASP A 241 -13.10 23.44 -8.10
N THR A 242 -12.00 22.78 -8.48
CA THR A 242 -10.96 23.28 -9.40
C THR A 242 -11.13 22.71 -10.81
N GLY A 243 -12.09 21.79 -10.99
CA GLY A 243 -12.38 21.10 -12.23
C GLY A 243 -11.31 20.14 -12.74
N ASP A 244 -11.65 19.45 -13.83
CA ASP A 244 -10.75 18.66 -14.67
C ASP A 244 -9.56 19.53 -15.18
N PRO A 245 -8.30 19.07 -15.10
CA PRO A 245 -7.17 19.74 -15.76
C PRO A 245 -7.24 19.66 -17.30
N ASP A 246 -6.66 20.66 -17.98
CA ASP A 246 -6.72 20.80 -19.45
C ASP A 246 -5.89 19.72 -20.17
N SER A 247 -4.73 19.39 -19.58
CA SER A 247 -3.78 18.37 -20.02
C SER A 247 -2.93 17.85 -18.84
N GLY A 248 -2.20 16.76 -19.06
CA GLY A 248 -1.46 16.03 -18.02
C GLY A 248 -2.31 14.91 -17.38
N ARG A 249 -1.88 14.43 -16.22
CA ARG A 249 -2.65 13.46 -15.43
C ARG A 249 -4.04 14.00 -15.05
N ALA A 250 -5.02 13.11 -14.89
CA ALA A 250 -6.36 13.50 -14.44
C ALA A 250 -6.36 13.85 -12.93
N ASN A 251 -7.44 14.42 -12.40
CA ASN A 251 -7.56 14.55 -10.95
C ASN A 251 -7.50 13.16 -10.29
N ASN A 252 -6.62 13.01 -9.30
CA ASN A 252 -6.47 11.79 -8.50
C ASN A 252 -6.17 10.54 -9.36
N GLN A 253 -5.14 10.65 -10.23
CA GLN A 253 -4.68 9.60 -11.17
C GLN A 253 -3.20 9.81 -11.59
N GLY A 254 -2.27 9.93 -10.63
CA GLY A 254 -0.86 10.25 -10.88
C GLY A 254 0.00 9.01 -11.14
N PHE A 255 1.21 8.97 -10.57
CA PHE A 255 2.13 7.82 -10.70
C PHE A 255 1.93 6.82 -9.56
N GLU A 256 0.94 5.94 -9.69
CA GLU A 256 0.67 4.92 -8.67
C GLU A 256 1.81 3.89 -8.55
N GLY A 257 2.31 3.44 -9.70
CA GLY A 257 3.14 2.24 -9.77
C GLY A 257 4.56 2.54 -10.17
N ALA A 258 5.52 1.97 -9.45
CA ALA A 258 6.94 2.12 -9.77
C ALA A 258 7.73 0.81 -9.73
N ALA A 259 8.77 0.72 -10.54
CA ALA A 259 9.70 -0.40 -10.52
C ALA A 259 11.14 0.11 -10.49
N LEU A 260 12.01 -0.54 -9.72
CA LEU A 260 13.45 -0.27 -9.72
C LEU A 260 14.16 -1.55 -10.20
N SER A 261 15.10 -1.44 -11.13
CA SER A 261 15.91 -2.59 -11.53
C SER A 261 16.76 -3.10 -10.36
N PRO A 262 16.98 -4.42 -10.21
CA PRO A 262 17.74 -4.99 -9.08
C PRO A 262 19.20 -4.48 -8.96
N ASP A 263 19.74 -3.89 -10.03
CA ASP A 263 21.08 -3.29 -10.06
C ASP A 263 21.07 -1.76 -9.81
N GLY A 264 19.93 -1.22 -9.38
CA GLY A 264 19.73 0.17 -8.98
C GLY A 264 19.77 1.22 -10.10
N LYS A 265 19.86 0.82 -11.37
CA LYS A 265 20.09 1.77 -12.49
C LYS A 265 18.83 2.36 -13.09
N TYR A 266 17.75 1.60 -13.22
CA TYR A 266 16.55 2.05 -13.91
C TYR A 266 15.36 2.14 -12.99
N LEU A 267 14.84 3.35 -12.82
CA LEU A 267 13.56 3.62 -12.18
C LEU A 267 12.50 3.78 -13.27
N PHE A 268 11.39 3.07 -13.10
CA PHE A 268 10.22 3.11 -13.96
C PHE A 268 9.05 3.63 -13.14
N ALA A 269 8.16 4.43 -13.74
CA ALA A 269 6.90 4.85 -13.13
C ALA A 269 5.77 4.83 -14.17
N LEU A 270 4.58 4.40 -13.78
CA LEU A 270 3.40 4.22 -14.63
C LEU A 270 2.22 5.03 -14.06
N LEU A 271 1.49 5.73 -14.95
CA LEU A 271 0.28 6.45 -14.55
C LEU A 271 -0.87 5.51 -14.17
N GLN A 272 -1.77 5.93 -13.26
CA GLN A 272 -3.00 5.19 -12.90
C GLN A 272 -3.83 4.83 -14.13
N SER A 273 -3.97 5.79 -15.05
CA SER A 273 -4.63 5.64 -16.36
C SER A 273 -4.13 6.71 -17.36
N ALA A 274 -4.80 6.89 -18.50
CA ALA A 274 -4.38 7.83 -19.55
C ALA A 274 -4.40 9.31 -19.12
N ALA A 275 -3.59 10.15 -19.78
CA ALA A 275 -3.62 11.59 -19.61
C ALA A 275 -4.93 12.23 -20.14
N MET A 276 -5.24 13.44 -19.69
CA MET A 276 -6.49 14.16 -20.02
C MET A 276 -6.64 14.44 -21.52
N GLN A 277 -5.54 14.70 -22.23
CA GLN A 277 -5.53 14.88 -23.67
C GLN A 277 -5.67 13.58 -24.48
N GLU A 278 -5.61 12.42 -23.81
CA GLU A 278 -5.62 11.06 -24.39
C GLU A 278 -6.88 10.25 -24.03
N GLY A 279 -7.75 10.78 -23.17
CA GLY A 279 -9.01 10.13 -22.76
C GLY A 279 -9.13 9.85 -21.27
N GLY A 280 -8.18 10.30 -20.44
CA GLY A 280 -8.17 10.15 -18.98
C GLY A 280 -9.45 10.61 -18.28
N ASN A 281 -10.13 11.62 -18.85
CA ASN A 281 -11.30 12.21 -18.23
C ASN A 281 -12.54 11.28 -18.13
N LYS A 282 -12.54 10.07 -18.71
CA LYS A 282 -13.66 9.11 -18.57
C LYS A 282 -13.13 7.68 -18.46
N LYS A 283 -13.61 6.90 -17.46
CA LYS A 283 -13.20 5.51 -17.20
C LYS A 283 -13.41 4.51 -18.36
N TYR A 284 -14.07 4.90 -19.46
CA TYR A 284 -14.26 4.06 -20.66
C TYR A 284 -13.45 4.54 -21.88
N THR A 285 -12.55 5.52 -21.71
CA THR A 285 -11.57 5.97 -22.72
C THR A 285 -10.15 6.08 -22.19
N SER A 286 -9.93 5.79 -20.90
CA SER A 286 -8.69 6.12 -20.18
C SER A 286 -7.63 5.01 -20.19
N SER A 287 -7.68 4.05 -21.10
CA SER A 287 -6.87 2.83 -21.01
C SER A 287 -5.41 2.97 -21.47
N ASN A 288 -5.01 4.05 -22.15
CA ASN A 288 -3.62 4.24 -22.62
C ASN A 288 -2.77 4.97 -21.57
N ALA A 289 -2.30 4.26 -20.54
CA ALA A 289 -1.39 4.83 -19.56
C ALA A 289 0.04 4.98 -20.13
N ARG A 290 0.81 5.96 -19.63
CA ARG A 290 2.21 6.19 -20.00
C ARG A 290 3.13 5.67 -18.88
N MET A 291 4.12 4.86 -19.24
CA MET A 291 5.22 4.44 -18.36
C MET A 291 6.52 5.13 -18.76
N VAL A 292 7.12 5.89 -17.86
CA VAL A 292 8.46 6.48 -18.03
C VAL A 292 9.55 5.53 -17.53
N LYS A 293 10.75 5.59 -18.13
CA LYS A 293 11.98 4.90 -17.70
C LYS A 293 13.12 5.91 -17.57
N TYR A 294 13.64 6.07 -16.37
CA TYR A 294 14.77 6.93 -16.04
C TYR A 294 16.02 6.09 -15.70
N ASP A 295 17.18 6.49 -16.23
CA ASP A 295 18.48 6.12 -15.65
C ASP A 295 18.72 6.98 -14.41
N VAL A 296 18.81 6.31 -13.25
CA VAL A 296 19.03 6.91 -11.92
C VAL A 296 20.39 6.53 -11.32
N SER A 297 21.30 6.01 -12.15
CA SER A 297 22.69 5.68 -11.75
C SER A 297 23.62 6.89 -11.66
N GLY A 298 23.21 8.02 -12.25
CA GLY A 298 23.89 9.31 -12.15
C GLY A 298 23.51 10.13 -10.91
N SER A 299 23.99 11.37 -10.86
CA SER A 299 23.60 12.35 -9.83
C SER A 299 22.28 13.08 -10.12
N THR A 300 21.60 12.72 -11.21
CA THR A 300 20.37 13.35 -11.69
C THR A 300 19.66 12.33 -12.59
N PRO A 301 18.39 11.98 -12.33
CA PRO A 301 17.62 11.09 -13.19
C PRO A 301 17.57 11.59 -14.64
N THR A 302 17.78 10.69 -15.60
CA THR A 302 17.72 10.99 -17.04
C THR A 302 16.69 10.11 -17.72
N LEU A 303 15.68 10.69 -18.38
CA LEU A 303 14.70 9.93 -19.15
C LEU A 303 15.39 9.20 -20.32
N VAL A 304 15.31 7.87 -20.34
CA VAL A 304 15.90 7.00 -21.38
C VAL A 304 14.84 6.23 -22.18
N GLY A 305 13.58 6.26 -21.75
CA GLY A 305 12.46 5.85 -22.59
C GLY A 305 11.10 6.12 -21.96
N GLU A 306 10.07 6.03 -22.78
CA GLU A 306 8.68 6.11 -22.36
C GLU A 306 7.85 5.15 -23.23
N TYR A 307 6.88 4.45 -22.65
CA TYR A 307 6.14 3.36 -23.31
C TYR A 307 4.66 3.41 -22.95
N VAL A 308 3.80 3.04 -23.90
CA VAL A 308 2.34 3.06 -23.70
C VAL A 308 1.85 1.71 -23.20
N PHE A 309 1.12 1.69 -22.10
CA PHE A 309 0.48 0.50 -21.53
C PHE A 309 -1.03 0.59 -21.79
N GLN A 310 -1.57 -0.37 -22.53
CA GLN A 310 -3.02 -0.49 -22.70
C GLN A 310 -3.60 -1.33 -21.56
N LEU A 311 -4.10 -0.63 -20.55
CA LEU A 311 -4.69 -1.19 -19.33
C LEU A 311 -5.88 -2.11 -19.63
N PRO A 312 -6.14 -3.15 -18.81
CA PRO A 312 -7.20 -4.09 -19.07
C PRO A 312 -8.58 -3.43 -18.86
N THR A 313 -9.61 -4.00 -19.48
CA THR A 313 -10.97 -3.42 -19.42
C THR A 313 -12.03 -4.47 -19.13
N TYR A 314 -12.95 -4.15 -18.23
CA TYR A 314 -14.08 -5.01 -17.82
C TYR A 314 -15.43 -4.39 -18.24
N ASN A 315 -16.49 -5.21 -18.30
CA ASN A 315 -17.86 -4.71 -18.42
C ASN A 315 -18.51 -4.70 -17.04
N ASP A 316 -18.99 -3.53 -16.63
CA ASP A 316 -19.61 -3.29 -15.33
C ASP A 316 -21.14 -3.22 -15.50
N PRO A 317 -21.91 -4.12 -14.86
CA PRO A 317 -23.36 -4.22 -15.05
C PRO A 317 -24.15 -3.05 -14.44
N ASP A 318 -23.53 -2.27 -13.54
CA ASP A 318 -24.17 -1.08 -12.94
C ASP A 318 -24.11 0.15 -13.88
N TYR A 319 -23.48 0.01 -15.06
CA TYR A 319 -23.34 1.05 -16.08
C TYR A 319 -23.89 0.62 -17.45
N SER A 320 -24.39 1.60 -18.20
CA SER A 320 -24.92 1.42 -19.55
C SER A 320 -23.82 1.13 -20.59
N ASP A 321 -24.19 0.47 -21.69
CA ASP A 321 -23.29 0.07 -22.79
C ASP A 321 -22.40 1.22 -23.33
N ASP A 322 -22.88 2.47 -23.31
CA ASP A 322 -22.13 3.65 -23.75
C ASP A 322 -21.02 4.11 -22.78
N LYS A 323 -20.96 3.49 -21.59
CA LYS A 323 -19.97 3.70 -20.53
C LYS A 323 -19.14 2.46 -20.24
N ASN A 324 -19.21 1.46 -21.13
CA ASN A 324 -18.50 0.20 -21.08
C ASN A 324 -17.74 -0.04 -22.41
N PRO A 325 -16.65 -0.84 -22.40
CA PRO A 325 -16.00 -1.39 -21.21
C PRO A 325 -15.28 -0.29 -20.43
N ARG A 326 -14.95 -0.56 -19.18
CA ARG A 326 -14.26 0.36 -18.26
C ARG A 326 -12.82 -0.09 -18.06
N THR A 327 -11.89 0.85 -18.06
CA THR A 327 -10.51 0.67 -17.61
C THR A 327 -10.50 0.14 -16.18
N ALA A 328 -9.83 -0.99 -15.96
CA ALA A 328 -9.27 -1.31 -14.65
C ALA A 328 -7.99 -0.47 -14.51
N ALA A 329 -8.02 0.44 -13.54
CA ALA A 329 -6.88 1.30 -13.22
C ALA A 329 -5.72 0.43 -12.72
N GLN A 330 -4.48 0.82 -13.03
CA GLN A 330 -3.32 0.17 -12.43
C GLN A 330 -2.98 0.87 -11.11
N SER A 331 -2.59 0.09 -10.10
CA SER A 331 -2.22 0.61 -8.78
C SER A 331 -0.73 0.42 -8.46
N GLU A 332 -0.06 -0.57 -9.05
CA GLU A 332 1.36 -0.83 -8.76
C GLU A 332 2.01 -1.71 -9.85
N ILE A 333 3.34 -1.61 -10.03
CA ILE A 333 4.12 -2.43 -10.99
C ILE A 333 5.32 -3.11 -10.33
N VAL A 334 5.67 -4.31 -10.78
CA VAL A 334 6.86 -5.05 -10.32
C VAL A 334 7.78 -5.38 -11.48
N TYR A 335 9.07 -5.07 -11.31
CA TYR A 335 10.13 -5.45 -12.25
C TYR A 335 10.26 -6.98 -12.33
N VAL A 336 10.29 -7.53 -13.54
CA VAL A 336 10.71 -8.92 -13.80
C VAL A 336 11.97 -8.94 -14.65
N THR A 337 12.01 -8.17 -15.73
CA THR A 337 13.23 -7.88 -16.50
C THR A 337 13.20 -6.44 -17.00
N ASP A 338 14.29 -6.00 -17.65
CA ASP A 338 14.37 -4.68 -18.30
C ASP A 338 13.26 -4.44 -19.37
N GLU A 339 12.57 -5.50 -19.80
CA GLU A 339 11.50 -5.49 -20.80
C GLU A 339 10.16 -6.09 -20.32
N ILE A 340 10.10 -6.71 -19.13
CA ILE A 340 8.94 -7.44 -18.61
C ILE A 340 8.56 -6.95 -17.20
N PHE A 341 7.26 -6.69 -17.00
CA PHE A 341 6.69 -6.19 -15.75
C PHE A 341 5.45 -7.00 -15.37
N LEU A 342 5.22 -7.18 -14.07
CA LEU A 342 3.87 -7.40 -13.55
C LEU A 342 3.22 -6.03 -13.30
N VAL A 343 1.92 -5.92 -13.53
CA VAL A 343 1.11 -4.72 -13.27
C VAL A 343 -0.13 -5.17 -12.52
N LEU A 344 -0.32 -4.64 -11.31
CA LEU A 344 -1.56 -4.82 -10.55
C LEU A 344 -2.59 -3.84 -11.09
N ALA A 345 -3.70 -4.36 -11.62
CA ALA A 345 -4.84 -3.56 -12.08
C ALA A 345 -6.16 -4.03 -11.47
N ARG A 346 -6.99 -3.06 -11.08
CA ARG A 346 -8.25 -3.30 -10.35
C ARG A 346 -9.41 -2.45 -10.84
N ASP A 347 -10.62 -2.88 -10.51
CA ASP A 347 -11.81 -2.07 -10.53
C ASP A 347 -11.93 -1.16 -9.29
N SER A 348 -13.03 -0.42 -9.23
CA SER A 348 -13.28 0.58 -8.17
C SER A 348 -14.72 0.49 -7.68
N ASN A 349 -14.95 0.85 -6.42
CA ASN A 349 -16.25 0.82 -5.74
C ASN A 349 -16.84 -0.60 -5.59
N HIS A 350 -15.99 -1.64 -5.62
CA HIS A 350 -16.40 -3.04 -5.52
C HIS A 350 -15.55 -3.84 -4.52
N GLY A 351 -16.17 -4.35 -3.44
CA GLY A 351 -15.49 -5.11 -2.39
C GLY A 351 -16.10 -4.89 -1.00
N ARG A 352 -15.38 -5.29 0.06
CA ARG A 352 -15.75 -5.00 1.45
C ARG A 352 -15.83 -3.50 1.70
N GLY A 353 -16.86 -3.06 2.41
CA GLY A 353 -17.18 -1.66 2.67
C GLY A 353 -17.95 -0.96 1.54
N GLN A 354 -18.10 -1.58 0.37
CA GLN A 354 -18.71 -0.96 -0.81
C GLN A 354 -20.15 -1.40 -1.06
N SER A 355 -20.90 -0.56 -1.77
CA SER A 355 -22.32 -0.81 -2.10
C SER A 355 -22.56 -2.03 -2.99
N ASN A 356 -21.53 -2.48 -3.71
CA ASN A 356 -21.47 -3.74 -4.44
C ASN A 356 -20.24 -4.52 -3.92
N THR A 357 -20.45 -5.72 -3.37
CA THR A 357 -19.37 -6.48 -2.71
C THR A 357 -18.51 -7.29 -3.67
N ALA A 358 -18.90 -7.42 -4.94
CA ALA A 358 -18.28 -8.35 -5.90
C ALA A 358 -17.35 -7.63 -6.89
N SER A 359 -16.05 -7.63 -6.64
CA SER A 359 -15.06 -7.14 -7.61
C SER A 359 -15.10 -7.97 -8.89
N ILE A 360 -15.26 -7.28 -10.00
CA ILE A 360 -15.33 -7.78 -11.38
C ILE A 360 -13.91 -7.98 -11.92
N TYR A 361 -12.97 -7.11 -11.54
CA TYR A 361 -11.59 -7.15 -12.02
C TYR A 361 -10.57 -6.82 -10.93
N ARG A 362 -9.71 -7.77 -10.59
CA ARG A 362 -8.54 -7.54 -9.73
C ARG A 362 -7.45 -8.55 -10.07
N HIS A 363 -6.39 -8.08 -10.69
CA HIS A 363 -5.36 -8.94 -11.30
C HIS A 363 -3.95 -8.39 -11.07
N ALA A 364 -2.96 -9.29 -11.04
CA ALA A 364 -1.58 -8.98 -11.39
C ALA A 364 -1.27 -9.63 -12.76
N ASP A 365 -1.23 -8.82 -13.81
CA ASP A 365 -1.06 -9.27 -15.19
C ASP A 365 0.34 -8.90 -15.73
N ILE A 366 0.80 -9.58 -16.79
CA ILE A 366 2.15 -9.40 -17.33
C ILE A 366 2.13 -8.47 -18.56
N TYR A 367 3.08 -7.54 -18.62
CA TYR A 367 3.32 -6.65 -19.75
C TYR A 367 4.74 -6.81 -20.30
N SER A 368 4.87 -6.67 -21.62
CA SER A 368 6.16 -6.70 -22.33
C SER A 368 6.37 -5.46 -23.20
N ILE A 369 7.45 -4.71 -22.96
CA ILE A 369 7.86 -3.56 -23.80
C ILE A 369 8.85 -3.94 -24.91
N ALA A 370 9.23 -5.22 -25.03
CA ALA A 370 10.25 -5.72 -25.97
C ALA A 370 10.04 -5.35 -27.46
N ASN A 371 8.78 -5.04 -27.84
CA ASN A 371 8.42 -4.56 -29.18
C ASN A 371 7.58 -3.26 -29.12
N ALA A 372 7.50 -2.62 -27.95
CA ALA A 372 6.76 -1.37 -27.78
C ALA A 372 7.54 -0.20 -28.38
N THR A 373 6.81 0.79 -28.89
CA THR A 373 7.39 2.03 -29.39
C THR A 373 7.82 2.89 -28.21
N ASN A 374 9.14 3.11 -28.08
CA ASN A 374 9.65 4.15 -27.17
C ASN A 374 9.18 5.52 -27.71
N VAL A 375 8.39 6.26 -26.93
CA VAL A 375 7.79 7.56 -27.31
C VAL A 375 8.54 8.78 -26.78
N ALA A 376 9.51 8.61 -25.88
CA ALA A 376 10.27 9.73 -25.29
C ALA A 376 11.00 10.57 -26.37
N GLY A 377 11.03 11.88 -26.16
CA GLY A 377 11.56 12.89 -27.09
C GLY A 377 10.66 13.16 -28.31
N LYS A 378 9.35 12.87 -28.23
CA LYS A 378 8.37 13.02 -29.34
C LYS A 378 7.00 13.55 -28.95
N TYR A 379 6.54 13.29 -27.72
CA TYR A 379 5.19 13.59 -27.24
C TYR A 379 5.25 14.06 -25.77
N ASP A 380 6.20 14.96 -25.51
CA ASP A 380 6.76 15.24 -24.20
C ASP A 380 6.30 16.60 -23.65
N GLY A 381 5.78 17.49 -24.48
CA GLY A 381 5.37 18.86 -24.10
C GLY A 381 3.94 18.95 -23.56
N GLU A 382 3.59 20.08 -22.94
CA GLU A 382 2.24 20.40 -22.48
C GLU A 382 1.19 20.11 -23.58
N GLY A 383 0.24 19.21 -23.30
CA GLY A 383 -0.82 18.86 -24.24
C GLY A 383 -0.42 18.02 -25.47
N ASP A 384 0.85 17.60 -25.57
CA ASP A 384 1.24 16.54 -26.51
C ASP A 384 0.52 15.23 -26.16
N LYS A 385 0.22 14.42 -27.18
CA LYS A 385 -0.63 13.23 -27.02
C LYS A 385 -0.17 12.07 -27.88
N ILE A 386 -0.21 10.87 -27.29
CA ILE A 386 -0.07 9.59 -27.99
C ILE A 386 -1.40 9.07 -28.57
N ALA A 387 -2.53 9.67 -28.18
CA ALA A 387 -3.88 9.23 -28.51
C ALA A 387 -4.84 10.40 -28.68
N SER A 388 -5.94 10.15 -29.39
CA SER A 388 -7.11 11.06 -29.43
C SER A 388 -7.76 11.22 -28.05
N LYS A 389 -8.52 12.32 -27.80
CA LYS A 389 -9.39 12.54 -26.61
C LYS A 389 -10.57 11.54 -26.47
N LYS A 390 -10.42 10.33 -27.02
CA LYS A 390 -11.35 9.19 -26.95
C LYS A 390 -10.62 7.85 -26.74
N GLY A 391 -9.34 7.85 -26.35
CA GLY A 391 -8.58 6.63 -26.12
C GLY A 391 -8.15 5.85 -27.38
N ASN A 392 -8.42 6.36 -28.61
CA ASN A 392 -7.84 5.75 -29.81
C ASN A 392 -6.38 6.19 -29.91
N LEU A 393 -5.47 5.25 -29.70
CA LEU A 393 -4.01 5.39 -29.84
C LEU A 393 -3.62 5.70 -31.30
N ASP A 394 -2.59 6.52 -31.50
CA ASP A 394 -2.08 6.84 -32.82
C ASP A 394 -1.43 5.60 -33.48
N SER A 395 -1.70 5.38 -34.78
CA SER A 395 -1.41 4.12 -35.49
C SER A 395 0.06 3.72 -35.57
N ASP A 396 0.95 4.68 -35.36
CA ASP A 396 2.40 4.52 -35.50
C ASP A 396 3.04 4.14 -34.15
N ILE A 397 2.25 4.04 -33.08
CA ILE A 397 2.67 3.66 -31.73
C ILE A 397 2.22 2.22 -31.46
N THR A 398 3.18 1.32 -31.27
CA THR A 398 2.94 -0.03 -30.74
C THR A 398 2.98 0.01 -29.21
N PRO A 399 1.90 -0.34 -28.50
CA PRO A 399 1.90 -0.37 -27.03
C PRO A 399 2.64 -1.61 -26.48
N ALA A 400 2.88 -1.60 -25.18
CA ALA A 400 3.32 -2.76 -24.41
C ALA A 400 2.32 -3.92 -24.58
N LYS A 401 2.83 -5.12 -24.82
CA LYS A 401 1.99 -6.30 -25.05
C LYS A 401 1.52 -6.88 -23.71
N TYR A 402 0.21 -6.81 -23.49
CA TYR A 402 -0.52 -7.41 -22.38
C TYR A 402 -0.61 -8.95 -22.47
N TYR A 403 -0.57 -9.61 -21.30
CA TYR A 403 -0.87 -11.01 -21.06
C TYR A 403 -1.58 -11.15 -19.71
N SER A 404 -2.79 -11.70 -19.68
CA SER A 404 -3.45 -11.98 -18.40
C SER A 404 -2.75 -13.12 -17.66
N PHE A 405 -2.62 -13.03 -16.33
CA PHE A 405 -1.81 -13.96 -15.54
C PHE A 405 -2.44 -14.40 -14.21
N LEU A 406 -2.65 -13.48 -13.26
CA LEU A 406 -3.04 -13.84 -11.89
C LEU A 406 -4.30 -13.07 -11.46
N ASN A 407 -5.44 -13.75 -11.42
CA ASN A 407 -6.72 -13.22 -10.94
C ASN A 407 -6.86 -13.41 -9.41
N TYR A 408 -7.00 -12.31 -8.67
CA TYR A 408 -7.16 -12.31 -7.21
C TYR A 408 -8.55 -12.81 -6.80
N ASN A 409 -9.56 -12.57 -7.66
CA ASN A 409 -10.96 -12.92 -7.43
C ASN A 409 -11.27 -14.38 -7.83
N ASN A 410 -10.26 -15.25 -7.92
CA ASN A 410 -10.45 -16.67 -8.18
C ASN A 410 -11.03 -17.37 -6.93
N GLU A 411 -12.34 -17.54 -6.91
CA GLU A 411 -13.11 -18.16 -5.83
C GLU A 411 -12.59 -19.54 -5.39
N THR A 412 -12.00 -20.34 -6.29
CA THR A 412 -11.41 -21.65 -5.91
C THR A 412 -10.12 -21.49 -5.12
N GLU A 413 -9.39 -20.40 -5.33
CA GLU A 413 -8.19 -20.04 -4.59
C GLU A 413 -8.55 -19.40 -3.24
N LEU A 414 -9.49 -18.46 -3.23
CA LEU A 414 -9.96 -17.78 -2.01
C LEU A 414 -10.56 -18.75 -0.99
N GLN A 415 -11.36 -19.73 -1.44
CA GLN A 415 -11.93 -20.77 -0.58
C GLN A 415 -10.88 -21.64 0.13
N LYS A 416 -9.62 -21.72 -0.34
CA LYS A 416 -8.53 -22.41 0.36
C LYS A 416 -8.22 -21.78 1.73
N PHE A 417 -8.50 -20.48 1.87
CA PHE A 417 -8.26 -19.68 3.08
C PHE A 417 -9.54 -19.21 3.77
N GLY A 418 -10.71 -19.67 3.28
CA GLY A 418 -12.02 -19.26 3.78
C GLY A 418 -12.41 -17.82 3.39
N LEU A 419 -11.75 -17.26 2.37
CA LEU A 419 -12.05 -15.94 1.80
C LEU A 419 -13.03 -16.06 0.65
N HIS A 420 -13.64 -14.93 0.25
CA HIS A 420 -14.55 -14.86 -0.89
C HIS A 420 -14.54 -13.48 -1.57
N ASN A 421 -15.11 -13.42 -2.77
CA ASN A 421 -15.38 -12.18 -3.50
C ASN A 421 -16.88 -12.05 -3.79
N GLY A 422 -17.49 -10.95 -3.35
CA GLY A 422 -18.95 -10.78 -3.37
C GLY A 422 -19.69 -11.56 -2.28
N GLY A 423 -20.97 -11.27 -2.11
CA GLY A 423 -21.83 -11.87 -1.08
C GLY A 423 -22.09 -10.92 0.09
N GLU A 424 -22.17 -11.49 1.31
CA GLU A 424 -22.31 -10.73 2.55
C GLU A 424 -21.07 -9.87 2.81
N ASP A 425 -21.22 -8.72 3.47
CA ASP A 425 -20.08 -7.92 3.94
C ASP A 425 -19.64 -8.44 5.31
N ASP A 426 -18.59 -9.27 5.32
CA ASP A 426 -17.95 -9.76 6.54
C ASP A 426 -16.41 -9.73 6.45
N TYR A 427 -15.73 -10.16 7.53
CA TYR A 427 -14.28 -10.08 7.70
C TYR A 427 -13.47 -11.03 6.79
N THR A 428 -14.14 -11.88 6.01
CA THR A 428 -13.54 -12.78 5.00
C THR A 428 -13.79 -12.34 3.56
N LEU A 429 -14.61 -11.30 3.35
CA LEU A 429 -14.71 -10.59 2.08
C LEU A 429 -13.42 -9.80 1.84
N LEU A 430 -12.92 -9.80 0.59
CA LEU A 430 -11.77 -8.97 0.21
C LEU A 430 -12.14 -7.48 0.21
N ASN A 431 -11.27 -6.64 0.79
CA ASN A 431 -11.31 -5.17 0.65
C ASN A 431 -11.36 -4.74 -0.83
N GLU A 432 -11.88 -3.55 -1.14
CA GLU A 432 -11.86 -3.01 -2.52
C GLU A 432 -10.43 -2.85 -3.06
N LYS A 433 -9.64 -2.01 -2.37
CA LYS A 433 -8.31 -1.61 -2.79
C LYS A 433 -7.32 -2.75 -2.57
N TRP A 434 -6.55 -3.08 -3.61
CA TRP A 434 -5.42 -4.02 -3.58
C TRP A 434 -4.35 -3.42 -4.46
N GLU A 435 -3.30 -2.92 -3.83
CA GLU A 435 -2.45 -1.89 -4.45
C GLU A 435 -0.99 -2.29 -4.23
N GLY A 436 -0.55 -2.47 -2.98
CA GLY A 436 0.81 -2.95 -2.75
C GLY A 436 1.06 -4.38 -3.22
N ILE A 437 2.20 -4.59 -3.89
CA ILE A 437 2.70 -5.90 -4.35
C ILE A 437 4.24 -5.95 -4.31
N THR A 438 4.79 -7.05 -3.79
CA THR A 438 6.23 -7.34 -3.74
C THR A 438 6.50 -8.83 -3.92
N LEU A 439 7.75 -9.19 -4.24
CA LEU A 439 8.17 -10.58 -4.44
C LEU A 439 9.10 -11.05 -3.31
N VAL A 440 8.79 -12.21 -2.71
CA VAL A 440 9.64 -12.89 -1.72
C VAL A 440 10.21 -14.17 -2.36
N PRO A 441 11.51 -14.21 -2.70
CA PRO A 441 12.18 -15.39 -3.27
C PRO A 441 11.91 -16.74 -2.57
N VAL A 442 11.51 -17.77 -3.32
CA VAL A 442 11.27 -19.12 -2.79
C VAL A 442 12.57 -19.90 -2.65
N GLN A 443 12.92 -20.32 -1.42
CA GLN A 443 14.11 -21.12 -1.16
C GLN A 443 14.10 -22.45 -1.94
N CYS A 444 15.29 -22.89 -2.39
CA CYS A 444 15.53 -24.08 -3.22
C CYS A 444 15.08 -23.97 -4.70
N THR A 445 14.70 -22.78 -5.16
CA THR A 445 14.34 -22.52 -6.56
C THR A 445 15.33 -21.53 -7.22
N THR A 446 15.11 -21.19 -8.48
CA THR A 446 15.90 -20.19 -9.24
C THR A 446 15.09 -18.95 -9.61
N ASP A 447 13.81 -19.14 -9.93
CA ASP A 447 12.92 -18.21 -10.63
C ASP A 447 11.47 -18.29 -10.10
N GLU A 448 11.29 -18.86 -8.90
CA GLU A 448 10.00 -18.89 -8.21
C GLU A 448 9.97 -17.93 -7.02
N TYR A 449 8.83 -17.25 -6.87
CA TYR A 449 8.60 -16.19 -5.92
C TYR A 449 7.25 -16.37 -5.22
N PHE A 450 7.17 -15.95 -3.97
CA PHE A 450 5.90 -15.64 -3.35
C PHE A 450 5.55 -14.18 -3.67
N LEU A 451 4.51 -14.01 -4.49
CA LEU A 451 3.91 -12.72 -4.78
C LEU A 451 3.04 -12.36 -3.58
N LEU A 452 3.59 -11.49 -2.73
CA LEU A 452 2.94 -10.92 -1.56
C LEU A 452 2.25 -9.63 -2.00
N THR A 453 0.97 -9.49 -1.70
CA THR A 453 0.18 -8.31 -2.04
C THR A 453 -0.71 -7.92 -0.86
N VAL A 454 -0.98 -6.62 -0.73
CA VAL A 454 -1.69 -6.02 0.39
C VAL A 454 -2.85 -5.15 -0.10
N SER A 455 -3.88 -5.02 0.72
CA SER A 455 -4.92 -4.01 0.56
C SER A 455 -4.49 -2.70 1.20
N ASP A 456 -4.74 -1.57 0.55
CA ASP A 456 -5.06 -0.36 1.32
C ASP A 456 -6.44 -0.57 1.97
N ASP A 457 -6.64 0.01 3.15
CA ASP A 457 -7.89 -0.02 3.90
C ASP A 457 -8.58 1.36 3.99
N ASP A 458 -8.06 2.36 3.26
CA ASP A 458 -8.49 3.77 3.24
C ASP A 458 -8.49 4.43 4.64
N PHE A 459 -7.79 3.81 5.60
CA PHE A 459 -7.89 4.10 7.02
C PHE A 459 -9.35 4.03 7.54
N ILE A 460 -10.20 3.19 6.94
CA ILE A 460 -11.62 3.07 7.28
C ILE A 460 -11.79 2.32 8.62
N THR A 461 -11.92 3.10 9.70
CA THR A 461 -12.10 2.59 11.06
C THR A 461 -13.04 3.44 11.92
N GLN A 462 -13.73 2.78 12.86
CA GLN A 462 -14.56 3.41 13.90
C GLN A 462 -13.77 3.75 15.17
N ASN A 463 -12.45 3.56 15.18
CA ASN A 463 -11.55 3.84 16.29
C ASN A 463 -10.26 4.51 15.78
N GLY A 464 -10.42 5.49 14.90
CA GLY A 464 -9.33 6.13 14.16
C GLY A 464 -8.64 7.27 14.89
N PHE A 465 -7.35 7.47 14.61
CA PHE A 465 -6.54 8.56 15.18
C PHE A 465 -5.60 9.17 14.13
N MET A 466 -5.44 10.49 14.16
CA MET A 466 -4.45 11.26 13.39
C MET A 466 -3.80 12.35 14.28
N ASN A 467 -2.88 13.13 13.71
CA ASN A 467 -2.18 14.24 14.38
C ASN A 467 -1.40 13.81 15.63
N PHE A 468 -0.55 12.80 15.51
CA PHE A 468 0.19 12.20 16.63
C PHE A 468 -0.77 11.71 17.74
N GLY A 469 -1.88 11.08 17.33
CA GLY A 469 -2.95 10.60 18.21
C GLY A 469 -3.85 11.66 18.84
N GLN A 470 -3.75 12.93 18.45
CA GLN A 470 -4.53 14.04 19.03
C GLN A 470 -5.88 14.28 18.35
N PHE A 471 -6.06 13.79 17.11
CA PHE A 471 -7.28 13.93 16.34
C PHE A 471 -7.99 12.57 16.21
N PRO A 472 -8.93 12.22 17.12
CA PRO A 472 -9.73 11.02 16.99
C PRO A 472 -10.82 11.21 15.92
N TYR A 473 -11.00 10.21 15.06
CA TYR A 473 -12.05 10.18 14.04
C TYR A 473 -12.82 8.86 14.07
N LYS A 474 -13.93 8.83 13.32
CA LYS A 474 -14.70 7.64 12.99
C LYS A 474 -15.12 7.77 11.54
N ASP A 475 -14.80 6.79 10.72
CA ASP A 475 -15.13 6.84 9.31
C ASP A 475 -16.65 6.89 9.10
N SER A 476 -17.10 7.75 8.18
CA SER A 476 -18.53 8.02 7.96
C SER A 476 -19.33 6.85 7.38
N SER A 477 -18.67 5.83 6.81
CA SER A 477 -19.31 4.59 6.33
C SER A 477 -19.83 3.70 7.46
N GLY A 478 -19.25 3.80 8.67
CA GLY A 478 -19.53 2.93 9.80
C GLY A 478 -18.71 1.62 9.83
N PHE A 479 -17.90 1.35 8.81
CA PHE A 479 -17.08 0.13 8.74
C PHE A 479 -15.80 0.22 9.59
N ASN A 480 -15.23 -0.97 9.84
CA ASN A 480 -13.81 -1.16 10.15
C ASN A 480 -13.31 -2.16 9.11
N LEU A 481 -12.39 -1.75 8.25
CA LEU A 481 -11.68 -2.68 7.37
C LEU A 481 -10.46 -3.24 8.12
N ASP A 482 -9.92 -4.35 7.61
CA ASP A 482 -8.68 -4.93 8.13
C ASP A 482 -7.61 -4.78 7.06
N ASN A 483 -6.36 -4.59 7.47
CA ASN A 483 -5.21 -4.52 6.57
C ASN A 483 -4.90 -5.92 6.04
N GLN A 484 -5.55 -6.32 4.95
CA GLN A 484 -5.50 -7.67 4.37
C GLN A 484 -4.23 -7.88 3.53
N ALA A 485 -3.79 -9.14 3.45
CA ALA A 485 -2.65 -9.55 2.65
C ALA A 485 -2.82 -10.97 2.09
N LEU A 486 -2.51 -11.15 0.80
CA LEU A 486 -2.54 -12.43 0.09
C LEU A 486 -1.11 -12.81 -0.34
N VAL A 487 -0.85 -14.11 -0.44
CA VAL A 487 0.44 -14.64 -0.89
C VAL A 487 0.23 -15.73 -1.93
N PHE A 488 0.55 -15.44 -3.18
CA PHE A 488 0.48 -16.39 -4.29
C PHE A 488 1.87 -16.97 -4.58
N HIS A 489 1.96 -18.24 -4.98
CA HIS A 489 3.22 -18.85 -5.44
C HIS A 489 3.27 -18.76 -6.96
N VAL A 490 4.28 -18.08 -7.49
CA VAL A 490 4.46 -17.84 -8.93
C VAL A 490 5.85 -18.24 -9.40
N LYS A 491 5.96 -18.58 -10.69
CA LYS A 491 7.22 -18.69 -11.43
C LYS A 491 7.33 -17.53 -12.42
N LEU A 492 8.43 -16.79 -12.34
CA LEU A 492 8.69 -15.58 -13.12
C LEU A 492 10.04 -15.69 -13.85
N PRO A 493 10.10 -16.38 -15.02
CA PRO A 493 11.32 -16.48 -15.81
C PRO A 493 11.98 -15.12 -16.09
N GLY A 494 13.31 -15.13 -16.16
CA GLY A 494 14.12 -13.93 -16.38
C GLY A 494 14.49 -13.18 -15.09
N LEU A 495 13.66 -13.24 -14.05
CA LEU A 495 14.02 -12.79 -12.71
C LEU A 495 14.60 -13.97 -11.93
N THR A 496 15.90 -13.93 -11.61
CA THR A 496 16.61 -15.06 -10.97
C THR A 496 17.18 -14.69 -9.60
N HIS A 497 17.15 -15.63 -8.65
CA HIS A 497 17.70 -15.44 -7.30
C HIS A 497 18.61 -16.58 -6.82
N ASP A 498 19.51 -16.26 -5.87
CA ASP A 498 20.49 -17.20 -5.29
C ASP A 498 20.00 -17.85 -3.97
N LYS A 499 18.69 -17.99 -3.73
CA LYS A 499 18.18 -18.53 -2.44
C LYS A 499 18.27 -20.08 -2.38
N VAL A 500 19.48 -20.59 -2.44
CA VAL A 500 19.81 -22.02 -2.37
C VAL A 500 19.29 -22.68 -1.08
N CYS A 501 19.06 -23.99 -1.13
CA CYS A 501 18.81 -24.79 0.07
C CYS A 501 19.99 -24.68 1.06
N PRO A 502 19.76 -24.76 2.38
CA PRO A 502 20.84 -24.97 3.34
C PRO A 502 21.56 -26.28 2.98
N SER A 503 22.86 -26.20 2.68
CA SER A 503 23.62 -27.39 2.34
C SER A 503 23.52 -28.40 3.47
N SER A 504 23.00 -29.61 3.20
CA SER A 504 22.96 -30.67 4.20
C SER A 504 24.39 -31.01 4.61
N SER A 505 24.82 -30.52 5.78
CA SER A 505 26.17 -30.73 6.31
C SER A 505 26.48 -32.20 6.32
N ALA A 506 27.28 -32.64 5.33
CA ALA A 506 27.54 -34.05 5.10
C ALA A 506 28.23 -34.61 6.34
N VAL A 507 27.50 -35.39 7.14
CA VAL A 507 28.04 -36.06 8.32
C VAL A 507 29.27 -36.84 7.88
N PRO A 508 30.49 -36.50 8.36
CA PRO A 508 31.70 -37.11 7.83
C PRO A 508 31.62 -38.62 8.02
N SER A 509 31.56 -39.36 6.90
CA SER A 509 31.41 -40.81 6.91
C SER A 509 32.57 -41.39 7.72
N ALA A 510 32.27 -42.00 8.87
CA ALA A 510 33.28 -42.38 9.85
C ALA A 510 34.27 -43.39 9.27
N SER A 511 35.42 -42.88 8.79
CA SER A 511 36.46 -43.70 8.18
C SER A 511 37.04 -44.64 9.24
N SER A 512 36.88 -45.95 9.04
CA SER A 512 37.26 -46.98 10.01
C SER A 512 38.78 -47.17 10.08
N SER A 513 39.49 -46.22 10.70
CA SER A 513 40.91 -46.34 11.04
C SER A 513 41.09 -47.42 12.10
N LYS A 514 41.88 -48.46 11.79
CA LYS A 514 42.20 -49.54 12.72
C LYS A 514 43.00 -49.02 13.91
N ALA A 515 42.67 -49.51 15.11
CA ALA A 515 43.44 -49.21 16.31
C ALA A 515 44.84 -49.83 16.27
N SER A 516 45.84 -49.06 16.70
CA SER A 516 47.16 -49.55 17.10
C SER A 516 47.50 -49.03 18.50
N SER A 517 47.88 -49.92 19.41
CA SER A 517 47.96 -49.66 20.86
C SER A 517 49.22 -48.93 21.32
N ALA A 518 49.06 -47.90 22.15
CA ALA A 518 50.10 -47.39 23.07
C ALA A 518 49.45 -46.76 24.32
N VAL A 519 49.96 -47.09 25.52
CA VAL A 519 49.37 -46.82 26.85
C VAL A 519 50.50 -46.93 27.90
N PRO A 520 50.54 -46.19 29.04
CA PRO A 520 50.12 -44.81 29.32
C PRO A 520 51.21 -43.98 30.07
N SER A 521 50.97 -42.67 30.30
CA SER A 521 51.47 -41.92 31.46
C SER A 521 50.83 -40.51 31.51
N SER A 522 50.35 -39.90 32.60
CA SER A 522 49.88 -40.30 33.94
C SER A 522 49.85 -39.00 34.76
N SER A 523 48.67 -38.57 35.25
CA SER A 523 48.49 -37.48 36.26
C SER A 523 48.99 -36.05 35.86
N SER A 524 48.53 -34.93 36.43
CA SER A 524 47.79 -34.74 37.69
C SER A 524 46.88 -33.49 37.71
N PHE A 525 45.89 -33.51 38.61
CA PHE A 525 45.22 -32.39 39.31
C PHE A 525 44.61 -31.16 38.59
N LYS A 526 43.37 -30.89 39.00
CA LYS A 526 42.67 -29.60 38.93
C LYS A 526 43.30 -28.60 39.93
N ALA A 527 43.18 -27.30 39.66
CA ALA A 527 42.59 -26.31 40.59
C ALA A 527 42.39 -24.95 39.89
N SER A 528 41.68 -24.03 40.53
CA SER A 528 41.20 -22.76 39.96
C SER A 528 41.82 -21.51 40.62
N SER A 529 41.51 -20.36 40.00
CA SER A 529 41.29 -19.03 40.62
C SER A 529 42.45 -18.01 40.67
N ALA A 530 42.01 -16.75 40.86
CA ALA A 530 42.76 -15.51 41.11
C ALA A 530 43.53 -14.86 39.94
N ALA A 531 43.01 -13.70 39.50
CA ALA A 531 43.78 -12.53 39.06
C ALA A 531 44.27 -11.75 40.32
N PRO A 532 45.03 -10.62 40.26
CA PRO A 532 45.30 -9.75 39.11
C PRO A 532 46.75 -9.15 39.02
N SER A 533 46.90 -8.07 38.23
CA SER A 533 47.90 -7.00 38.36
C SER A 533 49.30 -7.12 37.71
N ALA A 534 49.35 -6.62 36.45
CA ALA A 534 50.16 -5.47 36.03
C ALA A 534 51.69 -5.54 35.74
N THR A 535 52.07 -4.65 34.80
CA THR A 535 53.34 -3.89 34.64
C THR A 535 54.41 -4.33 33.60
N SER A 536 54.64 -3.40 32.65
CA SER A 536 55.91 -3.07 31.95
C SER A 536 56.74 -4.14 31.21
N SER A 537 56.69 -4.12 29.87
CA SER A 537 57.76 -3.56 29.01
C SER A 537 57.29 -3.58 27.54
N ALA A 538 57.28 -2.49 26.76
CA ALA A 538 58.27 -1.46 26.49
C ALA A 538 59.45 -1.94 25.62
N LYS A 539 59.28 -1.85 24.29
CA LYS A 539 60.38 -1.66 23.35
C LYS A 539 59.92 -0.79 22.18
N SER A 540 60.81 0.07 21.67
CA SER A 540 60.45 1.20 20.82
C SER A 540 61.39 1.39 19.64
N SER A 541 60.79 1.73 18.50
CA SER A 541 61.37 2.40 17.32
C SER A 541 60.19 2.75 16.41
N GLY A 542 59.92 3.98 15.97
CA GLY A 542 60.79 5.16 15.90
C GLY A 542 61.44 5.25 14.51
N THR A 543 61.46 6.39 13.81
CA THR A 543 61.05 7.75 14.20
C THR A 543 60.83 8.63 12.94
N SER A 544 60.24 9.82 13.11
CA SER A 544 60.46 11.06 12.29
C SER A 544 59.86 11.15 10.87
N SER A 545 59.42 12.33 10.39
CA SER A 545 59.20 13.61 11.09
C SER A 545 58.48 14.68 10.26
N SER A 546 57.67 15.51 10.95
CA SER A 546 57.42 16.95 10.69
C SER A 546 56.70 17.35 9.38
N SER A 547 56.02 18.49 9.29
CA SER A 547 56.05 19.69 10.17
C SER A 547 54.66 20.24 10.51
N ALA A 548 54.58 21.16 11.48
CA ALA A 548 53.32 21.64 12.06
C ALA A 548 53.19 23.17 12.07
N LYS A 549 51.95 23.65 12.25
CA LYS A 549 51.65 24.93 12.91
C LYS A 549 50.32 24.81 13.68
N SER A 550 50.10 25.70 14.64
CA SER A 550 49.07 25.60 15.68
C SER A 550 48.42 26.96 15.91
N THR A 551 47.12 26.95 16.24
CA THR A 551 46.53 27.93 17.17
C THR A 551 45.24 27.39 17.81
N THR A 552 45.28 27.23 19.14
CA THR A 552 44.22 27.51 20.14
C THR A 552 42.76 27.14 19.85
N ALA A 553 42.20 26.26 20.68
CA ALA A 553 40.76 26.16 20.98
C ALA A 553 40.51 26.36 22.50
N PRO A 554 39.43 27.03 22.92
CA PRO A 554 39.05 27.12 24.34
C PRO A 554 37.98 26.09 24.72
N THR A 555 38.21 25.33 25.78
CA THR A 555 37.16 24.56 26.47
C THR A 555 36.43 25.45 27.47
N PHE A 556 35.10 25.33 27.58
CA PHE A 556 34.37 25.76 28.78
C PHE A 556 33.21 24.80 29.11
N SER A 557 32.85 24.76 30.40
CA SER A 557 31.90 23.82 30.98
C SER A 557 30.47 24.34 30.96
N THR A 558 29.49 23.48 30.70
CA THR A 558 28.06 23.77 30.87
C THR A 558 27.57 23.27 32.22
N VAL A 559 27.13 24.20 33.07
CA VAL A 559 26.59 23.89 34.41
C VAL A 559 25.09 23.59 34.32
N VAL A 560 24.65 22.47 34.89
CA VAL A 560 23.22 22.15 35.04
C VAL A 560 22.67 22.83 36.31
N SER A 561 22.11 24.02 36.14
CA SER A 561 21.43 24.74 37.23
C SER A 561 19.96 24.32 37.33
N ARG A 562 19.59 23.64 38.41
CA ARG A 562 18.19 23.50 38.84
C ARG A 562 17.74 24.77 39.55
N SER A 563 16.62 25.37 39.14
CA SER A 563 15.97 26.45 39.88
C SER A 563 14.51 26.10 40.19
N SER A 564 14.27 25.63 41.42
CA SER A 564 12.94 25.45 41.97
C SER A 564 12.36 26.78 42.45
N LEU A 565 11.15 27.11 42.00
CA LEU A 565 10.29 28.12 42.64
C LEU A 565 8.91 27.52 42.88
N GLY A 566 8.48 27.52 44.14
CA GLY A 566 7.10 27.25 44.53
C GLY A 566 6.52 28.49 45.19
N TYR A 567 5.19 28.59 45.22
CA TYR A 567 4.47 29.59 46.02
C TYR A 567 3.21 28.98 46.61
N SER A 568 2.70 29.55 47.70
CA SER A 568 1.60 29.01 48.49
C SER A 568 0.72 30.10 49.10
N ASN A 569 -0.49 29.70 49.54
CA ASN A 569 -1.52 30.53 50.20
C ASN A 569 -2.15 31.63 49.30
N SER A 570 -3.37 32.13 49.54
CA SER A 570 -4.32 31.89 50.65
C SER A 570 -5.79 32.04 50.19
N SER A 571 -6.74 31.75 51.10
CA SER A 571 -8.19 31.65 50.88
C SER A 571 -9.01 32.94 51.11
N SER A 572 -10.35 32.82 50.93
CA SER A 572 -11.46 33.71 51.35
C SER A 572 -11.95 34.76 50.33
N THR A 573 -13.25 35.08 50.18
CA THR A 573 -14.52 34.43 50.64
C THR A 573 -15.70 34.98 49.83
N GLY A 574 -16.75 34.17 49.57
CA GLY A 574 -18.05 34.67 49.05
C GLY A 574 -19.09 33.56 48.81
N ALA A 575 -20.24 33.67 49.47
CA ALA A 575 -21.46 32.85 49.23
C ALA A 575 -22.51 33.71 48.46
N THR A 576 -23.71 33.29 48.02
CA THR A 576 -24.62 32.13 48.24
C THR A 576 -25.59 32.10 47.00
N THR A 577 -26.49 31.15 46.64
CA THR A 577 -27.20 29.99 47.25
C THR A 577 -27.76 29.09 46.12
N GLY A 578 -28.17 27.84 46.41
CA GLY A 578 -29.16 27.09 45.60
C GLY A 578 -28.72 25.66 45.21
N THR A 579 -28.81 24.64 46.08
CA THR A 579 -29.98 23.76 46.28
C THR A 579 -30.44 22.94 45.06
N GLY A 580 -30.02 21.67 45.01
CA GLY A 580 -30.52 20.62 44.12
C GLY A 580 -29.99 19.26 44.60
N SER A 581 -30.82 18.21 44.60
CA SER A 581 -30.52 16.89 45.20
C SER A 581 -31.27 15.80 44.44
N THR A 582 -30.72 14.56 44.47
CA THR A 582 -31.34 13.29 44.02
C THR A 582 -31.70 13.23 42.52
N ASP A 583 -31.73 12.06 41.85
CA ASP A 583 -31.48 10.69 42.32
C ASP A 583 -30.83 9.83 41.22
N ALA A 584 -30.14 8.75 41.61
CA ALA A 584 -29.54 7.82 40.64
C ALA A 584 -30.55 6.71 40.28
N THR A 585 -31.05 6.70 39.04
CA THR A 585 -32.01 5.67 38.56
C THR A 585 -31.33 4.63 37.68
N LEU A 586 -31.17 3.41 38.21
CA LEU A 586 -30.67 2.25 37.46
C LEU A 586 -31.72 1.78 36.45
N THR A 587 -31.54 2.06 35.16
CA THR A 587 -32.39 1.50 34.09
C THR A 587 -31.95 0.10 33.70
N THR A 588 -32.85 -0.87 33.87
CA THR A 588 -32.66 -2.27 33.47
C THR A 588 -32.73 -2.44 31.95
N LEU A 589 -31.76 -3.17 31.38
CA LEU A 589 -31.79 -3.54 29.95
C LEU A 589 -32.97 -4.48 29.64
N PRO A 590 -33.62 -4.36 28.47
CA PRO A 590 -34.66 -5.30 28.04
C PRO A 590 -34.10 -6.71 27.78
N SER A 591 -34.91 -7.74 28.06
CA SER A 591 -34.58 -9.13 27.74
C SER A 591 -34.58 -9.36 26.22
N GLY A 592 -33.41 -9.63 25.64
CA GLY A 592 -33.28 -9.92 24.20
C GLY A 592 -31.85 -9.91 23.64
N ALA A 593 -30.90 -9.25 24.31
CA ALA A 593 -29.49 -9.28 23.92
C ALA A 593 -28.86 -10.66 24.20
N SER A 594 -28.25 -11.26 23.17
CA SER A 594 -27.34 -12.39 23.31
C SER A 594 -25.91 -11.88 23.40
N THR A 595 -25.32 -11.91 24.59
CA THR A 595 -23.89 -11.64 24.78
C THR A 595 -23.08 -12.87 24.40
N GLU A 596 -22.16 -12.71 23.45
CA GLU A 596 -21.10 -13.69 23.23
C GLU A 596 -19.92 -13.36 24.15
N VAL A 597 -19.38 -14.39 24.80
CA VAL A 597 -18.22 -14.29 25.69
C VAL A 597 -17.10 -15.11 25.08
N ARG A 598 -16.01 -14.45 24.65
CA ARG A 598 -14.83 -15.12 24.12
C ARG A 598 -13.71 -15.11 25.14
N THR A 599 -13.02 -16.23 25.25
CA THR A 599 -11.93 -16.45 26.20
C THR A 599 -10.72 -16.94 25.43
N THR A 600 -9.67 -16.12 25.40
CA THR A 600 -8.42 -16.39 24.68
C THR A 600 -7.29 -16.52 25.70
N VAL A 601 -6.40 -17.49 25.49
CA VAL A 601 -5.24 -17.70 26.38
C VAL A 601 -3.97 -17.35 25.61
N ILE A 602 -3.25 -16.32 26.05
CA ILE A 602 -1.99 -15.85 25.48
C ILE A 602 -0.93 -15.94 26.58
N ASP A 603 0.17 -16.64 26.31
CA ASP A 603 1.26 -16.90 27.29
C ASP A 603 0.79 -17.37 28.68
N GLY A 604 -0.25 -18.22 28.70
CA GLY A 604 -0.86 -18.75 29.92
C GLY A 604 -1.75 -17.76 30.68
N THR A 605 -1.89 -16.52 30.20
CA THR A 605 -2.82 -15.52 30.74
C THR A 605 -4.15 -15.63 30.01
N THR A 606 -5.23 -15.81 30.77
CA THR A 606 -6.59 -15.90 30.24
C THR A 606 -7.21 -14.51 30.16
N ILE A 607 -7.48 -14.04 28.95
CA ILE A 607 -8.24 -12.82 28.67
C ILE A 607 -9.67 -13.24 28.30
N THR A 608 -10.67 -12.52 28.83
CA THR A 608 -12.08 -12.79 28.55
C THR A 608 -12.79 -11.49 28.21
N GLU A 609 -13.39 -11.44 27.03
CA GLU A 609 -14.12 -10.29 26.50
C GLU A 609 -15.59 -10.62 26.33
N THR A 610 -16.45 -9.60 26.26
CA THR A 610 -17.91 -9.76 26.25
C THR A 610 -18.54 -8.68 25.39
N CYS A 611 -19.01 -9.06 24.20
CA CYS A 611 -19.55 -8.13 23.21
C CYS A 611 -21.09 -8.18 23.19
N PRO A 612 -21.78 -7.04 23.36
CA PRO A 612 -23.24 -6.97 23.29
C PRO A 612 -23.72 -6.72 21.84
N CYS A 613 -24.15 -7.77 21.14
CA CYS A 613 -24.75 -7.62 19.81
C CYS A 613 -26.16 -7.02 19.89
N SER A 614 -26.41 -5.94 19.14
CA SER A 614 -27.75 -5.33 18.99
C SER A 614 -28.32 -5.65 17.61
N LYS A 615 -29.43 -6.39 17.54
CA LYS A 615 -30.12 -6.64 16.26
C LYS A 615 -30.92 -5.43 15.82
N ILE A 616 -30.58 -4.84 14.68
CA ILE A 616 -31.46 -3.93 13.97
C ILE A 616 -32.63 -4.75 13.40
N THR A 617 -33.86 -4.34 13.66
CA THR A 617 -35.07 -4.93 13.06
C THR A 617 -35.82 -3.87 12.26
N GLY A 618 -35.71 -3.95 10.94
CA GLY A 618 -36.47 -3.08 10.04
C GLY A 618 -37.97 -3.35 10.17
N SER A 619 -38.76 -2.30 10.38
CA SER A 619 -40.23 -2.37 10.36
C SER A 619 -40.80 -1.35 9.37
N THR A 620 -41.34 -1.85 8.27
CA THR A 620 -42.05 -1.05 7.28
C THR A 620 -43.39 -0.58 7.83
N SER A 621 -43.66 0.73 7.80
CA SER A 621 -45.00 1.28 8.05
C SER A 621 -45.32 2.41 7.07
N ALA A 622 -46.58 2.49 6.64
CA ALA A 622 -47.06 3.40 5.59
C ALA A 622 -47.44 4.77 6.17
N PRO A 623 -47.39 5.87 5.38
CA PRO A 623 -47.58 7.22 5.89
C PRO A 623 -49.03 7.52 6.30
N GLY A 624 -49.20 8.00 7.54
CA GLY A 624 -50.46 8.56 8.05
C GLY A 624 -50.48 10.08 8.00
N SER A 625 -51.63 10.66 7.68
CA SER A 625 -51.81 12.11 7.49
C SER A 625 -51.89 12.92 8.79
N GLY A 626 -51.20 14.06 8.85
CA GLY A 626 -51.37 15.10 9.88
C GLY A 626 -50.96 16.47 9.33
N SER A 627 -51.67 17.56 9.68
CA SER A 627 -51.65 18.81 8.90
C SER A 627 -51.56 20.11 9.71
N SER A 628 -50.65 21.00 9.30
CA SER A 628 -50.72 22.48 9.45
C SER A 628 -49.68 23.10 8.50
N SER A 629 -50.01 23.90 7.46
CA SER A 629 -50.50 25.30 7.47
C SER A 629 -49.59 26.23 8.29
N THR A 630 -48.99 27.33 7.80
CA THR A 630 -49.35 28.32 6.74
C THR A 630 -48.07 28.96 6.13
N GLU A 631 -47.98 29.60 4.95
CA GLU A 631 -48.94 29.86 3.85
C GLU A 631 -48.25 30.18 2.50
N PHE A 632 -48.90 29.78 1.40
CA PHE A 632 -49.02 30.37 0.04
C PHE A 632 -48.03 31.41 -0.55
N ALA A 633 -47.56 31.10 -1.77
CA ALA A 633 -47.48 32.04 -2.90
C ALA A 633 -47.90 31.33 -4.22
N VAL A 634 -48.76 31.95 -5.02
CA VAL A 634 -49.53 31.38 -6.16
C VAL A 634 -49.84 32.53 -7.13
N SER A 635 -49.85 32.45 -8.47
CA SER A 635 -49.94 31.37 -9.50
C SER A 635 -49.00 31.73 -10.70
N THR A 636 -48.89 31.07 -11.87
CA THR A 636 -49.82 30.32 -12.76
C THR A 636 -49.08 29.29 -13.64
N ALA A 637 -49.84 28.36 -14.25
CA ALA A 637 -49.35 27.41 -15.24
C ALA A 637 -50.28 27.38 -16.48
N SER A 638 -49.71 27.14 -17.66
CA SER A 638 -50.42 26.65 -18.87
C SER A 638 -49.42 26.37 -20.01
N ASP A 639 -49.62 25.45 -20.97
CA ASP A 639 -50.29 24.14 -21.03
C ASP A 639 -50.04 23.56 -22.46
N ILE A 640 -50.41 22.30 -22.71
CA ILE A 640 -50.75 21.73 -24.05
C ILE A 640 -49.61 21.42 -25.06
N ALA A 641 -49.87 20.36 -25.86
CA ALA A 641 -49.31 19.96 -27.17
C ALA A 641 -48.27 18.80 -27.19
N ALA A 642 -48.81 17.58 -27.35
CA ALA A 642 -48.05 16.38 -27.69
C ALA A 642 -47.60 16.31 -29.17
N THR A 643 -46.67 15.41 -29.48
CA THR A 643 -46.66 14.68 -30.76
C THR A 643 -46.09 13.27 -30.57
N LEU A 644 -46.93 12.25 -30.77
CA LEU A 644 -46.49 10.88 -31.01
C LEU A 644 -46.54 10.60 -32.52
N LYS A 645 -45.52 9.97 -33.08
CA LYS A 645 -45.62 9.26 -34.37
C LYS A 645 -44.94 7.90 -34.26
N ALA A 646 -45.72 6.86 -34.55
CA ALA A 646 -45.24 5.49 -34.55
C ALA A 646 -44.57 5.13 -35.88
N SER A 647 -43.77 4.06 -35.86
CA SER A 647 -43.58 3.19 -37.01
C SER A 647 -43.44 1.76 -36.51
N VAL A 648 -44.41 0.92 -36.91
CA VAL A 648 -44.44 -0.52 -36.65
C VAL A 648 -44.47 -1.20 -38.01
N VAL A 649 -43.58 -2.17 -38.22
CA VAL A 649 -43.65 -3.34 -39.13
C VAL A 649 -42.24 -3.95 -39.18
N GLY A 650 -42.04 -5.25 -39.00
CA GLY A 650 -43.02 -6.30 -38.71
C GLY A 650 -42.35 -7.62 -38.31
N LEU A 651 -43.16 -8.61 -37.92
CA LEU A 651 -42.68 -9.93 -37.49
C LEU A 651 -42.42 -10.87 -38.68
N LEU A 652 -41.42 -11.75 -38.55
CA LEU A 652 -41.64 -13.20 -38.70
C LEU A 652 -40.48 -14.03 -38.09
N PRO A 653 -40.73 -15.10 -37.31
CA PRO A 653 -39.69 -16.00 -36.79
C PRO A 653 -39.64 -17.35 -37.54
N LEU A 654 -38.48 -18.03 -37.58
CA LEU A 654 -38.42 -19.45 -37.99
C LEU A 654 -37.20 -20.26 -37.47
N PHE A 655 -37.46 -21.13 -36.48
CA PHE A 655 -36.97 -22.51 -36.28
C PHE A 655 -35.53 -22.97 -36.65
N VAL A 656 -34.78 -23.34 -35.60
CA VAL A 656 -34.26 -24.70 -35.30
C VAL A 656 -32.95 -25.27 -35.93
N ALA A 657 -32.17 -25.90 -35.02
CA ALA A 657 -31.21 -27.02 -35.14
C ALA A 657 -29.71 -26.79 -35.49
N LEU A 658 -28.88 -27.36 -34.61
CA LEU A 658 -27.58 -28.01 -34.79
C LEU A 658 -26.61 -27.47 -35.86
N LEU A 659 -25.47 -26.95 -35.39
CA LEU A 659 -24.24 -27.76 -35.29
C LEU A 659 -23.39 -27.32 -34.09
#